data_AF-A0A443PT93-F1
#
_entry.id   AF-A0A443PT93-F1
#
_cell.length_a   1.000
_cell.length_b   1.000
_cell.length_c   1.000
_cell.angle_alpha   90.00
_cell.angle_beta   90.00
_cell.angle_gamma   90.00
#
_symmetry.space_group_name_H-M   'P 1'
#
loop_
_entity.id
_entity.type
_entity.pdbx_description
1 polymer ?
#
loop_
_entity_poly.entity_id
_entity_poly.type
_entity_poly.pdbx_seq_one_letter_code
_entity_poly.pdbx_strand_id
1 'polypeptide(L)'
;MMHHRQDDQRSSSLISSSQHSDQTSSKISGNGNAAMGNHSLPPINLHSSSTGSTPSTPRSSSQLIAQRKLSESQTGQSSFQKLLEPSLPQRPGLAPYRIVLGNVKDKLMRTRRRLELLLEGLPCDHDPSDFYETPDQLLEPLLLCYESLQSCGSGILADGRLADLIRRVATFGMILMKLDLRQESARHSETLDAITKYLDMGVYSEWDEETKLKLLTRELKSKRPLVPPSIEVAPDVKEVLDTFRVAAELGSDSLGAYVISMASNASDVLAVELLQKDARLSVSGELGRPCPGGTLRVVPLFETVKDLRGAGSVIRKLLSIDWYREHIIKNHNGHQEVMVGYSDSGKDAGRFTAAWELYKAQEDVVAACNEYGIKVTLFHGRGGSIGRGGGPTYLAIQSQPPGSVMGTLRSTEQGEMVQAKFGLPQTAVRQLEIYTTAVLLATLRPPIPPREKKWRDVMEEISNISCHHYRSTVYDNPEFLTYFHEATPQAELGFLNIGSRPTRRKSSTGIGHLRAIPWIFAWTQTRFVLPSWLGVGAGLKGACEKGYKEDLQAMYKEWPFFQSTIDLIEMVLGKADLPIAKHYDEVLVSESRRELGAQLRGELGMTEKYVLVVSGHEKLSENNRSLRRLIESRLPYLNPINMLQVEILRRLRQDDDNHKLRDALLITINGIAAGMRNTG
;
A
#
# COMPACT_ATOMS: atom_id res chain seq x y z
N MET A 1 -28.48 -20.94 -43.73
CA MET A 1 -28.56 -20.64 -45.18
C MET A 1 -27.35 -19.79 -45.52
N MET A 2 -26.51 -20.31 -46.43
CA MET A 2 -25.26 -19.70 -46.92
C MET A 2 -25.51 -18.37 -47.64
N HIS A 3 -24.60 -17.40 -47.52
CA HIS A 3 -23.81 -16.93 -48.68
C HIS A 3 -22.65 -16.00 -48.28
N HIS A 4 -21.48 -16.36 -48.80
CA HIS A 4 -20.25 -15.58 -48.93
C HIS A 4 -20.41 -14.28 -49.75
N ARG A 5 -19.52 -13.30 -49.51
CA ARG A 5 -18.73 -12.64 -50.57
C ARG A 5 -17.51 -11.85 -50.02
N GLN A 6 -16.34 -12.29 -50.47
CA GLN A 6 -15.12 -11.53 -50.86
C GLN A 6 -15.46 -10.32 -51.77
N ASP A 7 -14.64 -9.30 -52.08
CA ASP A 7 -13.22 -8.89 -51.95
C ASP A 7 -13.21 -7.35 -52.19
N ASP A 8 -12.14 -6.62 -51.82
CA ASP A 8 -11.33 -5.84 -52.78
C ASP A 8 -10.26 -4.93 -52.13
N GLN A 9 -9.03 -5.12 -52.60
CA GLN A 9 -7.87 -4.24 -52.44
C GLN A 9 -7.93 -3.10 -53.48
N ARG A 10 -7.61 -1.85 -53.09
CA ARG A 10 -7.02 -0.87 -54.01
C ARG A 10 -6.00 0.03 -53.30
N SER A 11 -4.77 -0.08 -53.78
CA SER A 11 -3.65 0.84 -53.61
C SER A 11 -3.80 2.08 -54.49
N SER A 12 -3.46 3.26 -53.96
CA SER A 12 -2.93 4.36 -54.78
C SER A 12 -2.01 5.28 -53.96
N SER A 13 -0.77 5.34 -54.45
CA SER A 13 0.29 6.27 -54.12
C SER A 13 0.01 7.68 -54.68
N LEU A 14 0.32 8.74 -53.92
CA LEU A 14 0.57 10.07 -54.48
C LEU A 14 1.76 10.72 -53.78
N ILE A 15 2.80 10.95 -54.59
CA ILE A 15 3.99 11.75 -54.35
C ILE A 15 3.65 13.18 -54.78
N SER A 16 4.02 14.20 -54.00
CA SER A 16 4.20 15.55 -54.51
C SER A 16 5.46 16.19 -53.92
N SER A 17 6.45 16.34 -54.77
CA SER A 17 7.63 17.18 -54.63
C SER A 17 7.32 18.66 -54.94
N SER A 18 7.93 19.58 -54.21
CA SER A 18 8.39 20.86 -54.78
C SER A 18 9.61 21.39 -54.03
N GLN A 19 10.63 21.71 -54.82
CA GLN A 19 11.95 22.24 -54.46
C GLN A 19 12.00 23.78 -54.54
N HIS A 20 13.18 24.30 -54.17
CA HIS A 20 13.74 25.67 -54.25
C HIS A 20 13.64 26.47 -52.95
N SER A 21 14.70 27.07 -52.40
CA SER A 21 16.03 27.51 -52.90
C SER A 21 16.92 27.71 -51.64
N ASP A 22 18.19 27.30 -51.55
CA ASP A 22 19.45 27.64 -52.25
C ASP A 22 20.33 28.63 -51.45
N GLN A 23 21.66 28.38 -51.48
CA GLN A 23 22.81 29.19 -50.99
C GLN A 23 23.09 29.21 -49.47
N THR A 24 24.31 29.04 -48.92
CA THR A 24 25.72 29.14 -49.36
C THR A 24 26.58 28.47 -48.27
N SER A 25 27.42 27.47 -48.55
CA SER A 25 28.82 27.47 -49.02
C SER A 25 29.93 27.61 -47.95
N SER A 26 30.94 26.74 -48.13
CA SER A 26 32.33 26.75 -47.62
C SER A 26 32.65 26.01 -46.30
N LYS A 27 33.74 25.24 -46.15
CA LYS A 27 34.78 24.69 -47.05
C LYS A 27 35.66 23.71 -46.21
N ILE A 28 36.06 22.58 -46.81
CA ILE A 28 37.45 22.04 -46.88
C ILE A 28 38.08 21.55 -45.55
N SER A 29 38.20 20.23 -45.28
CA SER A 29 39.08 19.17 -45.83
C SER A 29 40.39 18.98 -45.05
N GLY A 30 40.80 17.72 -44.83
CA GLY A 30 42.19 17.42 -44.45
C GLY A 30 42.44 15.98 -43.99
N ASN A 31 42.65 15.08 -44.95
CA ASN A 31 43.13 13.70 -44.84
C ASN A 31 44.36 13.47 -43.94
N GLY A 32 44.56 12.21 -43.50
CA GLY A 32 45.93 11.67 -43.37
C GLY A 32 46.20 10.46 -42.46
N ASN A 33 45.83 9.25 -42.92
CA ASN A 33 46.58 7.98 -42.91
C ASN A 33 47.56 7.54 -41.78
N ALA A 34 47.34 6.27 -41.38
CA ALA A 34 48.28 5.12 -41.39
C ALA A 34 48.97 4.60 -40.10
N ALA A 35 48.57 3.37 -39.76
CA ALA A 35 49.39 2.13 -39.65
C ALA A 35 50.18 1.76 -38.38
N MET A 36 49.81 0.54 -37.91
CA MET A 36 50.60 -0.57 -37.34
C MET A 36 51.29 -0.47 -35.97
N GLY A 37 51.05 -1.50 -35.15
CA GLY A 37 51.87 -1.85 -33.98
C GLY A 37 51.25 -2.94 -33.09
N ASN A 38 51.41 -4.21 -33.50
CA ASN A 38 51.23 -5.40 -32.65
C ASN A 38 52.12 -5.31 -31.41
N HIS A 39 51.64 -5.69 -30.22
CA HIS A 39 52.48 -6.38 -29.24
C HIS A 39 51.70 -7.31 -28.29
N SER A 40 52.29 -8.48 -28.16
CA SER A 40 51.85 -9.75 -27.59
C SER A 40 51.94 -9.81 -26.05
N LEU A 41 51.02 -10.57 -25.45
CA LEU A 41 51.05 -11.07 -24.07
C LEU A 41 52.15 -12.16 -23.88
N PRO A 42 52.67 -12.35 -22.66
CA PRO A 42 53.24 -13.63 -22.22
C PRO A 42 52.39 -14.32 -21.13
N PRO A 43 52.56 -15.65 -20.93
CA PRO A 43 51.55 -16.51 -20.31
C PRO A 43 51.77 -16.81 -18.82
N ILE A 44 50.67 -17.28 -18.22
CA ILE A 44 50.50 -17.79 -16.85
C ILE A 44 51.05 -19.22 -16.74
N ASN A 45 51.82 -19.51 -15.69
CA ASN A 45 52.20 -20.87 -15.29
C ASN A 45 51.45 -21.28 -14.01
N LEU A 46 50.77 -22.41 -14.09
CA LEU A 46 50.13 -23.15 -13.00
C LEU A 46 51.13 -24.16 -12.42
N HIS A 47 51.25 -24.25 -11.10
CA HIS A 47 51.55 -25.51 -10.43
C HIS A 47 50.86 -25.62 -9.07
N SER A 48 50.31 -26.81 -8.87
CA SER A 48 49.55 -27.34 -7.75
C SER A 48 50.44 -27.83 -6.60
N SER A 49 49.90 -27.90 -5.38
CA SER A 49 49.88 -29.15 -4.58
C SER A 49 49.22 -28.94 -3.20
N SER A 50 48.66 -30.06 -2.72
CA SER A 50 47.66 -30.30 -1.69
C SER A 50 48.22 -30.85 -0.37
N THR A 51 47.36 -30.90 0.67
CA THR A 51 47.27 -31.80 1.88
C THR A 51 46.99 -30.98 3.16
N GLY A 52 46.18 -31.32 4.16
CA GLY A 52 45.23 -32.41 4.45
C GLY A 52 44.77 -32.37 5.94
N SER A 53 43.47 -32.65 6.19
CA SER A 53 42.77 -33.24 7.39
C SER A 53 42.90 -32.63 8.83
N THR A 54 41.87 -32.17 9.59
CA THR A 54 40.64 -32.74 10.28
C THR A 54 40.66 -32.39 11.82
N PRO A 55 39.65 -32.69 12.69
CA PRO A 55 38.52 -31.80 13.05
C PRO A 55 38.33 -31.52 14.58
N SER A 56 37.53 -30.52 14.97
CA SER A 56 37.05 -30.38 16.37
C SER A 56 35.71 -29.64 16.52
N THR A 57 34.81 -30.19 17.35
CA THR A 57 33.45 -29.76 17.72
C THR A 57 33.42 -28.70 18.87
N PRO A 58 32.24 -28.30 19.40
CA PRO A 58 31.59 -27.01 19.18
C PRO A 58 31.91 -25.96 20.26
N ARG A 59 32.11 -24.68 19.88
CA ARG A 59 32.47 -23.60 20.81
C ARG A 59 31.31 -22.64 21.10
N SER A 60 31.28 -22.20 22.36
CA SER A 60 30.27 -21.39 23.04
C SER A 60 30.10 -19.96 22.51
N SER A 61 28.94 -19.37 22.82
CA SER A 61 28.41 -18.06 22.42
C SER A 61 29.29 -16.83 22.72
N SER A 62 30.38 -16.97 23.47
CA SER A 62 31.32 -15.89 23.78
C SER A 62 32.40 -15.64 22.71
N GLN A 63 32.66 -16.58 21.79
CA GLN A 63 33.66 -16.39 20.72
C GLN A 63 33.11 -15.76 19.42
N LEU A 64 31.79 -15.73 19.25
CA LEU A 64 31.14 -15.09 18.08
C LEU A 64 31.22 -13.55 18.10
N ILE A 65 31.38 -12.95 19.29
CA ILE A 65 31.57 -11.49 19.43
C ILE A 65 33.01 -11.09 19.08
N ALA A 66 33.98 -11.98 19.24
CA ALA A 66 35.38 -11.72 18.87
C ALA A 66 35.64 -11.93 17.36
N GLN A 67 34.93 -12.86 16.70
CA GLN A 67 35.09 -13.10 15.26
C GLN A 67 34.37 -12.09 14.36
N ARG A 68 33.39 -11.33 14.87
CA ARG A 68 32.81 -10.19 14.13
C ARG A 68 33.73 -8.97 14.02
N LYS A 69 34.88 -8.98 14.69
CA LYS A 69 35.92 -7.94 14.56
C LYS A 69 36.98 -8.25 13.49
N LEU A 70 36.90 -9.38 12.79
CA LEU A 70 37.92 -9.78 11.82
C LEU A 70 37.27 -10.24 10.50
N SER A 71 36.51 -9.33 9.89
CA SER A 71 36.36 -9.27 8.43
C SER A 71 36.07 -7.81 8.03
N GLU A 72 36.91 -6.90 8.52
CA GLU A 72 36.93 -5.52 8.07
C GLU A 72 37.64 -5.48 6.70
N SER A 73 36.96 -4.95 5.70
CA SER A 73 37.56 -4.71 4.39
C SER A 73 38.69 -3.68 4.55
N GLN A 74 39.92 -4.11 4.24
CA GLN A 74 41.15 -3.30 4.40
C GLN A 74 41.21 -2.06 3.51
N THR A 75 40.19 -1.79 2.68
CA THR A 75 40.14 -0.67 1.76
C THR A 75 39.43 0.58 2.31
N GLY A 76 38.69 0.48 3.43
CA GLY A 76 38.04 1.64 4.08
C GLY A 76 38.81 2.24 5.27
N GLN A 77 39.66 1.44 5.94
CA GLN A 77 40.35 1.89 7.16
C GLN A 77 41.52 2.85 6.88
N SER A 78 42.22 2.72 5.75
CA SER A 78 43.47 3.47 5.50
C SER A 78 43.27 4.96 5.21
N SER A 79 42.10 5.36 4.69
CA SER A 79 41.76 6.77 4.47
C SER A 79 41.24 7.46 5.74
N PHE A 80 40.64 6.68 6.65
CA PHE A 80 40.04 7.17 7.89
C PHE A 80 41.04 7.24 9.05
N GLN A 81 42.00 6.31 9.11
CA GLN A 81 43.07 6.32 10.11
C GLN A 81 43.99 7.55 9.96
N LYS A 82 44.14 8.08 8.73
CA LYS A 82 44.82 9.36 8.47
C LYS A 82 44.09 10.60 9.00
N LEU A 83 42.80 10.51 9.31
CA LEU A 83 42.04 11.59 9.98
C LEU A 83 42.12 11.50 11.51
N LEU A 84 42.46 10.32 12.06
CA LEU A 84 42.51 10.04 13.49
C LEU A 84 43.89 10.27 14.12
N GLU A 85 44.95 10.40 13.33
CA GLU A 85 46.30 10.73 13.83
C GLU A 85 46.66 12.19 13.51
N PRO A 86 46.46 13.14 14.45
CA PRO A 86 47.01 14.46 14.29
C PRO A 86 48.51 14.40 14.58
N SER A 87 49.34 14.43 13.52
CA SER A 87 50.72 14.85 13.69
C SER A 87 50.73 16.33 14.10
N LEU A 88 50.77 16.61 15.41
CA LEU A 88 50.85 17.96 15.97
C LEU A 88 52.29 18.48 15.84
N PRO A 89 52.47 19.76 15.48
CA PRO A 89 52.16 20.83 16.41
C PRO A 89 50.94 21.65 16.00
N GLN A 90 50.32 22.25 17.02
CA GLN A 90 49.15 23.12 16.99
C GLN A 90 49.10 24.01 15.74
N ARG A 91 48.24 23.66 14.77
CA ARG A 91 47.74 24.63 13.79
C ARG A 91 46.44 25.22 14.35
N PRO A 92 46.46 26.43 14.96
CA PRO A 92 45.22 27.17 15.15
C PRO A 92 44.54 27.32 13.78
N GLY A 93 43.38 26.66 13.60
CA GLY A 93 42.63 26.67 12.33
C GLY A 93 42.16 25.33 11.77
N LEU A 94 42.55 24.18 12.34
CA LEU A 94 41.96 22.89 11.95
C LEU A 94 40.49 22.80 12.42
N ALA A 95 39.57 22.62 11.49
CA ALA A 95 38.14 22.44 11.76
C ALA A 95 37.74 20.97 11.51
N PRO A 96 38.04 20.03 12.43
CA PRO A 96 37.94 18.57 12.20
C PRO A 96 36.53 18.15 11.76
N TYR A 97 35.50 18.63 12.44
CA TYR A 97 34.10 18.38 12.07
C TYR A 97 33.77 18.87 10.64
N ARG A 98 34.34 20.01 10.21
CA ARG A 98 34.12 20.51 8.84
C ARG A 98 34.81 19.66 7.80
N ILE A 99 35.96 19.07 8.12
CA ILE A 99 36.67 18.15 7.21
C ILE A 99 35.84 16.88 7.01
N VAL A 100 35.38 16.25 8.10
CA VAL A 100 34.53 15.05 8.03
C VAL A 100 33.23 15.34 7.28
N LEU A 101 32.52 16.42 7.65
CA LEU A 101 31.27 16.80 6.97
C LEU A 101 31.49 17.24 5.52
N GLY A 102 32.66 17.79 5.18
CA GLY A 102 33.07 18.07 3.81
C GLY A 102 33.17 16.80 2.98
N ASN A 103 33.85 15.77 3.49
CA ASN A 103 33.92 14.46 2.84
C ASN A 103 32.53 13.81 2.70
N VAL A 104 31.67 13.93 3.72
CA VAL A 104 30.29 13.45 3.66
C VAL A 104 29.53 14.12 2.52
N LYS A 105 29.63 15.45 2.40
CA LYS A 105 29.01 16.23 1.33
C LYS A 105 29.50 15.77 -0.05
N ASP A 106 30.81 15.65 -0.23
CA ASP A 106 31.39 15.29 -1.53
C ASP A 106 30.96 13.88 -1.97
N LYS A 107 30.97 12.92 -1.03
CA LYS A 107 30.49 11.56 -1.28
C LYS A 107 28.98 11.51 -1.56
N LEU A 108 28.16 12.33 -0.90
CA LEU A 108 26.74 12.49 -1.23
C LEU A 108 26.53 13.06 -2.65
N MET A 109 27.32 14.05 -3.06
CA MET A 109 27.24 14.63 -4.40
C MET A 109 27.60 13.62 -5.49
N ARG A 110 28.63 12.78 -5.25
CA ARG A 110 28.97 11.66 -6.14
C ARG A 110 27.85 10.61 -6.20
N THR A 111 27.27 10.27 -5.05
CA THR A 111 26.11 9.36 -4.97
C THR A 111 24.94 9.89 -5.81
N ARG A 112 24.61 11.17 -5.69
CA ARG A 112 23.55 11.81 -6.49
C ARG A 112 23.86 11.76 -7.98
N ARG A 113 25.09 12.14 -8.37
CA ARG A 113 25.50 12.13 -9.79
C ARG A 113 25.40 10.74 -10.40
N ARG A 114 25.76 9.69 -9.64
CA ARG A 114 25.59 8.31 -10.06
C ARG A 114 24.13 7.97 -10.32
N LEU A 115 23.23 8.32 -9.42
CA LEU A 115 21.79 8.07 -9.58
C LEU A 115 21.23 8.82 -10.80
N GLU A 116 21.67 10.05 -11.07
CA GLU A 116 21.31 10.80 -12.28
C GLU A 116 21.75 10.06 -13.55
N LEU A 117 22.98 9.56 -13.61
CA LEU A 117 23.48 8.78 -14.76
C LEU A 117 22.72 7.48 -14.97
N LEU A 118 22.39 6.76 -13.89
CA LEU A 118 21.59 5.53 -13.96
C LEU A 118 20.16 5.80 -14.46
N LEU A 119 19.54 6.91 -14.04
CA LEU A 119 18.22 7.33 -14.54
C LEU A 119 18.23 7.69 -16.03
N GLU A 120 19.35 8.23 -16.52
CA GLU A 120 19.56 8.55 -17.93
C GLU A 120 19.99 7.34 -18.78
N GLY A 121 20.21 6.16 -18.17
CA GLY A 121 20.69 4.96 -18.84
C GLY A 121 22.14 5.07 -19.33
N LEU A 122 22.92 5.99 -18.75
CA LEU A 122 24.30 6.24 -19.13
C LEU A 122 25.27 5.32 -18.37
N PRO A 123 26.39 4.90 -18.99
CA PRO A 123 27.41 4.15 -18.30
C PRO A 123 28.01 4.99 -17.16
N CYS A 124 28.28 4.33 -16.05
CA CYS A 124 29.11 4.86 -14.98
C CYS A 124 30.22 3.84 -14.68
N ASP A 125 31.46 4.30 -14.54
CA ASP A 125 32.59 3.49 -14.07
C ASP A 125 32.64 3.57 -12.52
N HIS A 126 32.95 2.46 -11.83
CA HIS A 126 32.68 2.37 -10.39
C HIS A 126 33.86 1.86 -9.56
N ASP A 127 34.31 2.70 -8.62
CA ASP A 127 34.86 2.27 -7.33
C ASP A 127 33.75 2.38 -6.27
N PRO A 128 33.34 1.29 -5.58
CA PRO A 128 32.40 1.33 -4.46
C PRO A 128 32.80 2.30 -3.33
N SER A 129 34.07 2.70 -3.25
CA SER A 129 34.55 3.67 -2.27
C SER A 129 34.02 5.09 -2.50
N ASP A 130 33.61 5.43 -3.73
CA ASP A 130 33.29 6.80 -4.15
C ASP A 130 31.87 7.27 -3.82
N PHE A 131 30.95 6.37 -3.47
CA PHE A 131 29.55 6.69 -3.19
C PHE A 131 29.00 5.91 -2.00
N TYR A 132 27.83 6.33 -1.50
CA TYR A 132 27.11 5.63 -0.46
C TYR A 132 26.21 4.56 -1.06
N GLU A 133 26.36 3.33 -0.60
CA GLU A 133 25.48 2.19 -0.92
C GLU A 133 24.44 1.95 0.17
N THR A 134 24.83 2.17 1.43
CA THR A 134 23.96 1.92 2.58
C THR A 134 23.82 3.18 3.44
N PRO A 135 22.69 3.33 4.15
CA PRO A 135 22.53 4.42 5.11
C PRO A 135 23.54 4.34 6.26
N ASP A 136 24.03 3.14 6.61
CA ASP A 136 25.02 2.96 7.70
C ASP A 136 26.35 3.64 7.37
N GLN A 137 26.79 3.57 6.10
CA GLN A 137 27.99 4.29 5.65
C GLN A 137 27.86 5.81 5.80
N LEU A 138 26.63 6.35 5.69
CA LEU A 138 26.37 7.77 5.93
C LEU A 138 26.24 8.08 7.43
N LEU A 139 25.68 7.17 8.22
CA LEU A 139 25.52 7.34 9.67
C LEU A 139 26.85 7.33 10.41
N GLU A 140 27.79 6.47 10.02
CA GLU A 140 29.08 6.29 10.68
C GLU A 140 29.84 7.61 10.91
N PRO A 141 30.14 8.45 9.89
CA PRO A 141 30.83 9.72 10.11
C PRO A 141 30.00 10.75 10.90
N LEU A 142 28.67 10.66 10.86
CA LEU A 142 27.78 11.56 11.60
C LEU A 142 27.76 11.22 13.09
N LEU A 143 27.66 9.94 13.43
CA LEU A 143 27.71 9.44 14.80
C LEU A 143 29.08 9.69 15.42
N LEU A 144 30.17 9.55 14.65
CA LEU A 144 31.50 9.92 15.12
C LEU A 144 31.58 11.40 15.53
N CYS A 145 31.05 12.30 14.71
CA CYS A 145 30.98 13.73 15.07
C CYS A 145 30.14 13.95 16.33
N TYR A 146 29.04 13.22 16.47
CA TYR A 146 28.13 13.33 17.61
C TYR A 146 28.81 12.88 18.91
N GLU A 147 29.43 11.71 18.92
CA GLU A 147 30.16 11.17 20.07
C GLU A 147 31.36 12.04 20.48
N SER A 148 32.09 12.58 19.49
CA SER A 148 33.18 13.52 19.73
C SER A 148 32.70 14.83 20.38
N LEU A 149 31.57 15.40 19.91
CA LEU A 149 30.99 16.60 20.52
C LEU A 149 30.49 16.34 21.94
N GLN A 150 29.85 15.20 22.18
CA GLN A 150 29.37 14.81 23.51
C GLN A 150 30.54 14.65 24.48
N SER A 151 31.59 13.91 24.10
CA SER A 151 32.77 13.69 24.94
C SER A 151 33.58 14.97 25.22
N CYS A 152 33.55 15.96 24.33
CA CYS A 152 34.20 17.26 24.51
C CYS A 152 33.34 18.30 25.25
N GLY A 153 32.22 17.91 25.87
CA GLY A 153 31.34 18.83 26.61
C GLY A 153 30.50 19.77 25.73
N SER A 154 30.41 19.49 24.42
CA SER A 154 29.65 20.27 23.44
C SER A 154 28.31 19.63 23.09
N GLY A 155 27.67 18.96 24.06
CA GLY A 155 26.43 18.20 23.85
C GLY A 155 25.27 19.02 23.29
N ILE A 156 25.14 20.29 23.67
CA ILE A 156 24.11 21.21 23.12
C ILE A 156 24.24 21.34 21.59
N LEU A 157 25.45 21.35 21.05
CA LEU A 157 25.69 21.40 19.60
C LEU A 157 25.40 20.04 18.94
N ALA A 158 25.76 18.95 19.61
CA ALA A 158 25.49 17.58 19.15
C ALA A 158 23.98 17.32 19.02
N ASP A 159 23.20 17.70 20.03
CA ASP A 159 21.76 17.48 20.13
C ASP A 159 20.92 18.45 19.29
N GLY A 160 21.56 19.40 18.60
CA GLY A 160 20.93 20.30 17.64
C GLY A 160 20.83 19.70 16.23
N ARG A 161 21.32 20.44 15.24
CA ARG A 161 21.18 20.07 13.81
C ARG A 161 21.84 18.74 13.43
N LEU A 162 22.86 18.30 14.17
CA LEU A 162 23.53 17.03 13.92
C LEU A 162 22.64 15.85 14.32
N ALA A 163 22.06 15.87 15.53
CA ALA A 163 21.06 14.89 15.94
C ALA A 163 19.84 14.85 15.01
N ASP A 164 19.36 16.01 14.54
CA ASP A 164 18.28 16.07 13.54
C ASP A 164 18.68 15.37 12.23
N LEU A 165 19.91 15.56 11.76
CA LEU A 165 20.41 14.88 10.56
C LEU A 165 20.51 13.37 10.77
N ILE A 166 21.07 12.93 11.90
CA ILE A 166 21.17 11.51 12.27
C ILE A 166 19.77 10.87 12.30
N ARG A 167 18.79 11.52 12.94
CA ARG A 167 17.40 11.06 12.97
C ARG A 167 16.78 10.98 11.57
N ARG A 168 17.06 11.93 10.69
CA ARG A 168 16.61 11.90 9.28
C ARG A 168 17.21 10.72 8.53
N VAL A 169 18.52 10.45 8.66
CA VAL A 169 19.15 9.29 8.02
C VAL A 169 18.57 7.99 8.57
N ALA A 170 18.36 7.88 9.88
CA ALA A 170 17.75 6.70 10.49
C ALA A 170 16.28 6.49 10.07
N THR A 171 15.53 7.58 9.81
CA THR A 171 14.10 7.52 9.45
C THR A 171 13.88 7.30 7.95
N PHE A 172 14.62 8.01 7.10
CA PHE A 172 14.41 8.06 5.65
C PHE A 172 15.45 7.27 4.85
N GLY A 173 16.58 6.93 5.47
CA GLY A 173 17.71 6.28 4.81
C GLY A 173 18.21 7.08 3.60
N MET A 174 18.66 6.34 2.58
CA MET A 174 19.12 6.89 1.29
C MET A 174 18.06 6.81 0.18
N ILE A 175 16.88 6.29 0.50
CA ILE A 175 15.80 5.99 -0.45
C ILE A 175 14.53 6.81 -0.21
N LEU A 176 14.53 7.65 0.83
CA LEU A 176 13.40 8.43 1.33
C LEU A 176 12.23 7.58 1.87
N MET A 177 11.66 6.70 1.04
CA MET A 177 10.55 5.83 1.37
C MET A 177 10.74 4.48 0.67
N LYS A 178 10.52 3.38 1.41
CA LYS A 178 10.45 2.05 0.81
C LYS A 178 9.19 1.94 -0.05
N LEU A 179 9.32 1.32 -1.23
CA LEU A 179 8.18 1.05 -2.10
C LEU A 179 7.62 -0.35 -1.83
N ASP A 180 6.34 -0.44 -1.51
CA ASP A 180 5.63 -1.72 -1.46
C ASP A 180 5.21 -2.15 -2.88
N LEU A 181 5.38 -3.43 -3.17
CA LEU A 181 4.84 -4.05 -4.37
C LEU A 181 3.45 -4.62 -4.05
N ARG A 182 2.51 -4.53 -5.00
CA ARG A 182 1.16 -5.09 -4.83
C ARG A 182 0.65 -5.66 -6.13
N GLN A 183 0.28 -6.95 -6.12
CA GLN A 183 -0.33 -7.67 -7.24
C GLN A 183 -1.46 -8.58 -6.74
N GLU A 184 -2.36 -9.02 -7.60
CA GLU A 184 -3.44 -9.96 -7.23
C GLU A 184 -3.03 -11.43 -7.30
N SER A 185 -3.55 -12.25 -6.38
CA SER A 185 -3.26 -13.69 -6.26
C SER A 185 -3.45 -14.47 -7.57
N ALA A 186 -4.48 -14.12 -8.34
CA ALA A 186 -4.79 -14.75 -9.63
C ALA A 186 -3.62 -14.66 -10.63
N ARG A 187 -2.91 -13.52 -10.67
CA ARG A 187 -1.75 -13.31 -11.56
C ARG A 187 -0.58 -14.21 -11.18
N HIS A 188 -0.39 -14.49 -9.90
CA HIS A 188 0.60 -15.46 -9.43
C HIS A 188 0.22 -16.88 -9.84
N SER A 189 -1.06 -17.23 -9.70
CA SER A 189 -1.57 -18.54 -10.15
C SER A 189 -1.43 -18.73 -11.65
N GLU A 190 -1.74 -17.72 -12.46
CA GLU A 190 -1.56 -17.75 -13.92
C GLU A 190 -0.08 -17.88 -14.31
N THR A 191 0.81 -17.23 -13.57
CA THR A 191 2.26 -17.35 -13.75
C THR A 191 2.74 -18.77 -13.44
N LEU A 192 2.29 -19.34 -12.33
CA LEU A 192 2.60 -20.73 -11.98
C LEU A 192 2.00 -21.72 -12.98
N ASP A 193 0.81 -21.48 -13.52
CA ASP A 193 0.23 -22.29 -14.60
C ASP A 193 1.14 -22.31 -15.83
N ALA A 194 1.65 -21.16 -16.26
CA ALA A 194 2.55 -21.08 -17.41
C ALA A 194 3.83 -21.89 -17.17
N ILE A 195 4.41 -21.79 -15.96
CA ILE A 195 5.62 -22.52 -15.57
C ILE A 195 5.35 -24.02 -15.50
N THR A 196 4.29 -24.46 -14.82
CA THR A 196 4.01 -25.90 -14.64
C THR A 196 3.59 -26.56 -15.94
N LYS A 197 2.89 -25.84 -16.84
CA LYS A 197 2.58 -26.34 -18.19
C LYS A 197 3.84 -26.50 -19.03
N TYR A 198 4.74 -25.51 -19.01
CA TYR A 198 6.00 -25.59 -19.76
C TYR A 198 6.88 -26.76 -19.30
N LEU A 199 6.83 -27.09 -18.00
CA LEU A 199 7.62 -28.17 -17.40
C LEU A 199 6.91 -29.55 -17.42
N ASP A 200 5.78 -29.68 -18.13
CA ASP A 200 4.95 -30.91 -18.17
C ASP A 200 4.53 -31.42 -16.78
N MET A 201 4.32 -30.50 -15.83
CA MET A 201 3.91 -30.82 -14.45
C MET A 201 2.39 -30.79 -14.25
N GLY A 202 1.65 -30.20 -15.19
CA GLY A 202 0.20 -30.02 -15.14
C GLY A 202 -0.21 -28.53 -15.01
N VAL A 203 -1.47 -28.29 -14.64
CA VAL A 203 -2.04 -26.95 -14.47
C VAL A 203 -2.18 -26.65 -12.98
N TYR A 204 -1.36 -25.74 -12.47
CA TYR A 204 -1.31 -25.39 -11.05
C TYR A 204 -2.69 -24.98 -10.49
N SER A 205 -3.45 -24.16 -11.22
CA SER A 205 -4.74 -23.61 -10.78
C SER A 205 -5.82 -24.68 -10.60
N GLU A 206 -5.76 -25.79 -11.34
CA GLU A 206 -6.69 -26.92 -11.28
C GLU A 206 -6.47 -27.83 -10.06
N TRP A 207 -5.32 -27.70 -9.38
CA TRP A 207 -5.02 -28.52 -8.21
C TRP A 207 -5.76 -28.04 -6.96
N ASP A 208 -6.04 -29.00 -6.07
CA ASP A 208 -6.50 -28.71 -4.72
C ASP A 208 -5.39 -28.02 -3.89
N GLU A 209 -5.78 -27.38 -2.79
CA GLU A 209 -4.88 -26.63 -1.93
C GLU A 209 -3.74 -27.48 -1.36
N GLU A 210 -4.00 -28.72 -0.98
CA GLU A 210 -2.99 -29.58 -0.36
C GLU A 210 -1.92 -30.00 -1.38
N THR A 211 -2.35 -30.27 -2.62
CA THR A 211 -1.46 -30.54 -3.76
C THR A 211 -0.60 -29.31 -4.10
N LYS A 212 -1.19 -28.11 -4.11
CA LYS A 212 -0.45 -26.84 -4.29
C LYS A 212 0.60 -26.65 -3.20
N LEU A 213 0.24 -26.78 -1.93
CA LEU A 213 1.16 -26.62 -0.80
C LEU A 213 2.31 -27.62 -0.83
N LYS A 214 2.06 -28.88 -1.21
CA LYS A 214 3.10 -29.90 -1.39
C LYS A 214 4.09 -29.53 -2.47
N LEU A 215 3.62 -29.09 -3.64
CA LEU A 215 4.52 -28.64 -4.71
C LEU A 215 5.35 -27.44 -4.24
N LEU A 216 4.69 -26.38 -3.76
CA LEU A 216 5.34 -25.13 -3.38
C LEU A 216 6.41 -25.39 -2.32
N THR A 217 6.09 -26.15 -1.27
CA THR A 217 7.04 -26.49 -0.21
C THR A 217 8.23 -27.29 -0.74
N ARG A 218 8.01 -28.22 -1.67
CA ARG A 218 9.09 -28.99 -2.31
C ARG A 218 10.03 -28.09 -3.10
N GLU A 219 9.49 -27.24 -3.98
CA GLU A 219 10.31 -26.34 -4.80
C GLU A 219 10.96 -25.23 -3.96
N LEU A 220 10.33 -24.78 -2.87
CA LEU A 220 10.90 -23.84 -1.90
C LEU A 220 12.10 -24.44 -1.13
N LYS A 221 12.13 -25.75 -0.89
CA LYS A 221 13.30 -26.45 -0.33
C LYS A 221 14.40 -26.75 -1.36
N SER A 222 14.06 -26.79 -2.64
CA SER A 222 15.01 -27.07 -3.72
C SER A 222 16.10 -25.99 -3.84
N LYS A 223 17.25 -26.31 -4.43
CA LYS A 223 18.30 -25.30 -4.72
C LYS A 223 18.37 -24.92 -6.20
N ARG A 224 17.63 -25.64 -7.06
CA ARG A 224 17.58 -25.34 -8.49
C ARG A 224 16.58 -24.21 -8.75
N PRO A 225 16.84 -23.32 -9.72
CA PRO A 225 15.81 -22.47 -10.32
C PRO A 225 14.72 -23.34 -10.95
N LEU A 226 13.48 -22.91 -10.79
CA LEU A 226 12.27 -23.48 -11.38
C LEU A 226 11.95 -22.85 -12.73
N VAL A 227 12.07 -21.52 -12.88
CA VAL A 227 11.69 -20.84 -14.12
C VAL A 227 12.79 -20.99 -15.18
N PRO A 228 12.49 -21.59 -16.34
CA PRO A 228 13.47 -21.71 -17.42
C PRO A 228 13.78 -20.34 -18.04
N PRO A 229 15.06 -19.96 -18.25
CA PRO A 229 15.41 -18.66 -18.83
C PRO A 229 14.84 -18.41 -20.23
N SER A 230 14.52 -19.48 -20.96
CA SER A 230 14.00 -19.45 -22.33
C SER A 230 12.48 -19.59 -22.41
N ILE A 231 11.74 -19.49 -21.30
CA ILE A 231 10.29 -19.63 -21.31
C ILE A 231 9.64 -18.46 -22.06
N GLU A 232 8.82 -18.76 -23.06
CA GLU A 232 7.98 -17.78 -23.74
C GLU A 232 6.60 -17.77 -23.08
N VAL A 233 6.17 -16.60 -22.60
CA VAL A 233 4.92 -16.43 -21.86
C VAL A 233 4.14 -15.23 -22.36
N ALA A 234 2.84 -15.21 -22.08
CA ALA A 234 1.98 -14.06 -22.38
C ALA A 234 2.48 -12.78 -21.67
N PRO A 235 2.21 -11.58 -22.22
CA PRO A 235 2.68 -10.31 -21.66
C PRO A 235 2.35 -10.11 -20.18
N ASP A 236 1.17 -10.57 -19.76
CA ASP A 236 0.71 -10.47 -18.37
C ASP A 236 1.54 -11.33 -17.40
N VAL A 237 1.94 -12.53 -17.82
CA VAL A 237 2.82 -13.40 -17.03
C VAL A 237 4.25 -12.86 -17.05
N LYS A 238 4.70 -12.34 -18.20
CA LYS A 238 6.02 -11.71 -18.33
C LYS A 238 6.18 -10.55 -17.35
N GLU A 239 5.17 -9.69 -17.22
CA GLU A 239 5.17 -8.57 -16.27
C GLU A 239 5.37 -9.03 -14.82
N VAL A 240 4.75 -10.14 -14.41
CA VAL A 240 4.92 -10.70 -13.05
C VAL A 240 6.36 -11.16 -12.85
N LEU A 241 6.92 -11.91 -13.81
CA LEU A 241 8.30 -12.41 -13.76
C LEU A 241 9.32 -11.25 -13.75
N ASP A 242 9.15 -10.28 -14.63
CA ASP A 242 10.00 -9.08 -14.70
C ASP A 242 9.95 -8.28 -13.38
N THR A 243 8.76 -8.18 -12.76
CA THR A 243 8.61 -7.51 -11.46
C THR A 243 9.40 -8.23 -10.36
N PHE A 244 9.36 -9.56 -10.30
CA PHE A 244 10.16 -10.31 -9.32
C PHE A 244 11.66 -10.23 -9.61
N ARG A 245 12.06 -10.15 -10.89
CA ARG A 245 13.44 -9.89 -11.28
C ARG A 245 13.93 -8.53 -10.77
N VAL A 246 13.18 -7.46 -11.02
CA VAL A 246 13.50 -6.12 -10.50
C VAL A 246 13.54 -6.11 -8.96
N ALA A 247 12.62 -6.82 -8.31
CA ALA A 247 12.62 -6.95 -6.86
C ALA A 247 13.88 -7.66 -6.33
N ALA A 248 14.38 -8.66 -7.06
CA ALA A 248 15.62 -9.36 -6.73
C ALA A 248 16.87 -8.47 -6.94
N GLU A 249 16.87 -7.62 -7.96
CA GLU A 249 17.96 -6.67 -8.24
C GLU A 249 18.05 -5.53 -7.21
N LEU A 250 16.91 -5.06 -6.69
CA LEU A 250 16.84 -3.93 -5.74
C LEU A 250 16.88 -4.36 -4.25
N GLY A 251 16.29 -5.51 -3.92
CA GLY A 251 16.27 -6.07 -2.57
C GLY A 251 15.37 -5.34 -1.55
N SER A 252 15.29 -5.92 -0.34
CA SER A 252 14.47 -5.43 0.79
C SER A 252 14.92 -4.11 1.40
N ASP A 253 16.08 -3.60 1.03
CA ASP A 253 16.58 -2.31 1.51
C ASP A 253 15.90 -1.16 0.77
N SER A 254 15.64 -1.35 -0.52
CA SER A 254 14.91 -0.42 -1.40
C SER A 254 13.39 -0.62 -1.35
N LEU A 255 12.95 -1.87 -1.17
CA LEU A 255 11.55 -2.27 -1.24
C LEU A 255 10.99 -2.68 0.13
N GLY A 256 9.69 -2.48 0.31
CA GLY A 256 8.98 -2.75 1.56
C GLY A 256 8.44 -4.18 1.63
N ALA A 257 7.12 -4.30 1.54
CA ALA A 257 6.39 -5.56 1.48
C ALA A 257 5.96 -5.91 0.05
N TYR A 258 5.70 -7.19 -0.18
CA TYR A 258 4.95 -7.68 -1.32
C TYR A 258 3.52 -8.01 -0.86
N VAL A 259 2.55 -7.16 -1.21
CA VAL A 259 1.14 -7.30 -0.84
C VAL A 259 0.38 -8.13 -1.88
N ILE A 260 -0.32 -9.17 -1.44
CA ILE A 260 -1.13 -10.05 -2.28
C ILE A 260 -2.60 -9.65 -2.16
N SER A 261 -3.13 -8.97 -3.18
CA SER A 261 -4.56 -8.62 -3.24
C SER A 261 -5.41 -9.86 -3.48
N MET A 262 -6.64 -9.88 -2.96
CA MET A 262 -7.55 -11.03 -3.09
C MET A 262 -6.90 -12.35 -2.62
N ALA A 263 -6.15 -12.30 -1.51
CA ALA A 263 -5.59 -13.51 -0.91
C ALA A 263 -6.72 -14.29 -0.20
N SER A 264 -6.75 -15.61 -0.42
CA SER A 264 -7.77 -16.51 0.15
C SER A 264 -7.17 -17.79 0.74
N ASN A 265 -5.97 -18.20 0.35
CA ASN A 265 -5.36 -19.48 0.74
C ASN A 265 -3.89 -19.34 1.16
N ALA A 266 -3.35 -20.36 1.83
CA ALA A 266 -1.95 -20.39 2.22
C ALA A 266 -1.03 -20.53 0.99
N SER A 267 -1.51 -21.20 -0.07
CA SER A 267 -0.80 -21.30 -1.34
C SER A 267 -0.52 -19.95 -1.98
N ASP A 268 -1.38 -18.95 -1.79
CA ASP A 268 -1.21 -17.62 -2.38
C ASP A 268 0.08 -16.96 -1.85
N VAL A 269 0.33 -17.10 -0.54
CA VAL A 269 1.56 -16.61 0.09
C VAL A 269 2.78 -17.38 -0.38
N LEU A 270 2.72 -18.72 -0.36
CA LEU A 270 3.85 -19.56 -0.77
C LEU A 270 4.18 -19.44 -2.27
N ALA A 271 3.21 -19.14 -3.12
CA ALA A 271 3.42 -18.85 -4.54
C ALA A 271 4.34 -17.64 -4.72
N VAL A 272 4.08 -16.56 -3.98
CA VAL A 272 4.94 -15.37 -4.00
C VAL A 272 6.31 -15.64 -3.41
N GLU A 273 6.40 -16.39 -2.30
CA GLU A 273 7.70 -16.81 -1.74
C GLU A 273 8.53 -17.59 -2.76
N LEU A 274 7.89 -18.47 -3.54
CA LEU A 274 8.54 -19.26 -4.58
C LEU A 274 9.05 -18.38 -5.72
N LEU A 275 8.20 -17.48 -6.24
CA LEU A 275 8.59 -16.56 -7.32
C LEU A 275 9.70 -15.59 -6.89
N GLN A 276 9.66 -15.08 -5.66
CA GLN A 276 10.74 -14.27 -5.11
C GLN A 276 12.06 -15.04 -5.03
N LYS A 277 12.01 -16.27 -4.49
CA LYS A 277 13.20 -17.12 -4.37
C LYS A 277 13.79 -17.43 -5.75
N ASP A 278 12.94 -17.80 -6.69
CA ASP A 278 13.37 -18.17 -8.04
C ASP A 278 14.06 -17.03 -8.77
N ALA A 279 13.44 -15.84 -8.79
CA ALA A 279 14.03 -14.65 -9.39
C ALA A 279 15.39 -14.30 -8.77
N ARG A 280 15.53 -14.44 -7.45
CA ARG A 280 16.82 -14.20 -6.75
C ARG A 280 17.89 -15.22 -7.13
N LEU A 281 17.53 -16.48 -7.36
CA LEU A 281 18.47 -17.50 -7.86
C LEU A 281 18.92 -17.18 -9.28
N SER A 282 17.99 -16.77 -10.17
CA SER A 282 18.32 -16.37 -11.54
C SER A 282 19.26 -15.16 -11.57
N VAL A 283 18.87 -14.07 -10.91
CA VAL A 283 19.65 -12.82 -10.88
C VAL A 283 21.03 -13.03 -10.24
N SER A 284 21.12 -13.81 -9.16
CA SER A 284 22.42 -14.10 -8.54
C SER A 284 23.32 -14.94 -9.46
N GLY A 285 22.74 -15.89 -10.20
CA GLY A 285 23.47 -16.70 -11.18
C GLY A 285 24.00 -15.88 -12.36
N GLU A 286 23.20 -14.93 -12.86
CA GLU A 286 23.57 -14.05 -13.97
C GLU A 286 24.61 -12.99 -13.56
N LEU A 287 24.44 -12.37 -12.39
CA LEU A 287 25.37 -11.34 -11.89
C LEU A 287 26.66 -11.92 -11.30
N GLY A 288 26.70 -13.24 -11.03
CA GLY A 288 27.83 -13.90 -10.36
C GLY A 288 28.04 -13.45 -8.91
N ARG A 289 27.06 -12.80 -8.29
CA ARG A 289 27.11 -12.31 -6.91
C ARG A 289 25.72 -12.38 -6.25
N PRO A 290 25.64 -12.44 -4.90
CA PRO A 290 24.35 -12.45 -4.22
C PRO A 290 23.52 -11.19 -4.51
N CYS A 291 22.20 -11.36 -4.67
CA CYS A 291 21.26 -10.24 -4.68
C CYS A 291 21.37 -9.40 -3.40
N PRO A 292 21.21 -8.06 -3.49
CA PRO A 292 21.19 -7.19 -2.32
C PRO A 292 19.98 -7.47 -1.42
N GLY A 293 20.14 -7.14 -0.14
CA GLY A 293 19.11 -7.34 0.90
C GLY A 293 18.59 -8.78 1.01
N GLY A 294 17.46 -8.95 1.69
CA GLY A 294 16.72 -10.21 1.79
C GLY A 294 15.52 -10.27 0.84
N THR A 295 14.69 -11.31 1.01
CA THR A 295 13.35 -11.38 0.40
C THR A 295 12.44 -10.29 0.96
N LEU A 296 11.44 -9.87 0.19
CA LEU A 296 10.41 -8.97 0.67
C LEU A 296 9.46 -9.74 1.58
N ARG A 297 8.95 -9.06 2.61
CA ARG A 297 7.90 -9.60 3.48
C ARG A 297 6.64 -9.80 2.65
N VAL A 298 6.13 -11.03 2.58
CA VAL A 298 4.88 -11.33 1.88
C VAL A 298 3.68 -11.08 2.78
N VAL A 299 2.73 -10.28 2.31
CA VAL A 299 1.60 -9.78 3.10
C VAL A 299 0.30 -10.16 2.41
N PRO A 300 -0.45 -11.16 2.91
CA PRO A 300 -1.79 -11.44 2.40
C PRO A 300 -2.73 -10.29 2.74
N LEU A 301 -3.51 -9.83 1.76
CA LEU A 301 -4.56 -8.84 1.91
C LEU A 301 -5.92 -9.52 1.79
N PHE A 302 -6.62 -9.63 2.92
CA PHE A 302 -7.98 -10.16 3.01
C PHE A 302 -8.99 -9.03 2.78
N GLU A 303 -9.76 -9.11 1.68
CA GLU A 303 -10.61 -8.00 1.19
C GLU A 303 -12.11 -8.33 1.16
N THR A 304 -12.51 -9.60 1.14
CA THR A 304 -13.93 -10.00 1.15
C THR A 304 -14.36 -10.50 2.54
N VAL A 305 -15.66 -10.50 2.83
CA VAL A 305 -16.15 -11.04 4.12
C VAL A 305 -15.80 -12.52 4.28
N LYS A 306 -15.85 -13.30 3.19
CA LYS A 306 -15.44 -14.71 3.20
C LYS A 306 -13.97 -14.85 3.60
N ASP A 307 -13.10 -14.04 3.00
CA ASP A 307 -11.66 -14.11 3.24
C ASP A 307 -11.31 -13.63 4.66
N LEU A 308 -11.99 -12.58 5.16
CA LEU A 308 -11.84 -12.11 6.55
C LEU A 308 -12.21 -13.19 7.56
N ARG A 309 -13.32 -13.90 7.35
CA ARG A 309 -13.74 -15.03 8.19
C ARG A 309 -12.75 -16.19 8.14
N GLY A 310 -12.05 -16.38 7.02
CA GLY A 310 -11.04 -17.41 6.83
C GLY A 310 -9.62 -17.00 7.25
N ALA A 311 -9.38 -15.73 7.56
CA ALA A 311 -8.04 -15.16 7.67
C ALA A 311 -7.15 -15.88 8.69
N GLY A 312 -7.62 -16.08 9.94
CA GLY A 312 -6.81 -16.77 10.93
C GLY A 312 -6.62 -18.25 10.60
N SER A 313 -7.58 -18.93 9.95
CA SER A 313 -7.41 -20.31 9.48
C SER A 313 -6.30 -20.41 8.42
N VAL A 314 -6.26 -19.47 7.47
CA VAL A 314 -5.21 -19.39 6.46
C VAL A 314 -3.85 -19.16 7.11
N ILE A 315 -3.76 -18.22 8.06
CA ILE A 315 -2.52 -17.94 8.80
C ILE A 315 -2.07 -19.15 9.62
N ARG A 316 -2.96 -19.86 10.33
CA ARG A 316 -2.59 -21.11 11.03
C ARG A 316 -2.06 -22.17 10.08
N LYS A 317 -2.74 -22.40 8.95
CA LYS A 317 -2.29 -23.37 7.96
C LYS A 317 -0.90 -23.00 7.43
N LEU A 318 -0.68 -21.73 7.13
CA LEU A 318 0.61 -21.23 6.67
C LEU A 318 1.72 -21.39 7.72
N LEU A 319 1.47 -21.01 8.98
CA LEU A 319 2.43 -21.12 10.09
C LEU A 319 2.67 -22.58 10.54
N SER A 320 1.75 -23.50 10.25
CA SER A 320 1.93 -24.93 10.46
C SER A 320 3.00 -25.55 9.54
N ILE A 321 3.33 -24.89 8.43
CA ILE A 321 4.35 -25.35 7.48
C ILE A 321 5.73 -24.98 8.01
N ASP A 322 6.52 -25.97 8.39
CA ASP A 322 7.85 -25.79 9.00
C ASP A 322 8.76 -24.88 8.18
N TRP A 323 8.78 -25.05 6.85
CA TRP A 323 9.60 -24.21 5.98
C TRP A 323 9.24 -22.73 6.10
N TYR A 324 7.94 -22.40 6.13
CA TYR A 324 7.48 -21.01 6.22
C TYR A 324 7.80 -20.42 7.59
N ARG A 325 7.53 -21.17 8.66
CA ARG A 325 7.82 -20.74 10.03
C ARG A 325 9.32 -20.49 10.24
N GLU A 326 10.18 -21.37 9.74
CA GLU A 326 11.63 -21.16 9.77
C GLU A 326 12.06 -19.97 8.90
N HIS A 327 11.44 -19.80 7.72
CA HIS A 327 11.70 -18.69 6.81
C HIS A 327 11.43 -17.34 7.49
N ILE A 328 10.24 -17.15 8.09
CA ILE A 328 9.88 -15.89 8.75
C ILE A 328 10.72 -15.63 10.00
N ILE A 329 11.10 -16.66 10.77
CA ILE A 329 11.99 -16.52 11.93
C ILE A 329 13.37 -16.03 11.47
N LYS A 330 13.93 -16.66 10.44
CA LYS A 330 15.27 -16.38 9.95
C LYS A 330 15.38 -15.05 9.19
N ASN A 331 14.43 -14.77 8.30
CA ASN A 331 14.53 -13.65 7.36
C ASN A 331 13.73 -12.42 7.80
N HIS A 332 12.76 -12.59 8.68
CA HIS A 332 11.83 -11.54 9.12
C HIS A 332 11.71 -11.43 10.64
N ASN A 333 12.67 -11.98 11.39
CA ASN A 333 12.74 -11.91 12.86
C ASN A 333 11.47 -12.42 13.57
N GLY A 334 10.82 -13.44 12.99
CA GLY A 334 9.61 -14.05 13.55
C GLY A 334 8.41 -13.11 13.48
N HIS A 335 8.33 -12.29 12.42
CA HIS A 335 7.30 -11.28 12.23
C HIS A 335 6.47 -11.58 10.97
N GLN A 336 5.19 -11.85 11.16
CA GLN A 336 4.18 -11.90 10.10
C GLN A 336 3.48 -10.55 9.96
N GLU A 337 3.27 -10.10 8.73
CA GLU A 337 2.39 -8.97 8.46
C GLU A 337 1.16 -9.43 7.68
N VAL A 338 -0.02 -8.90 8.05
CA VAL A 338 -1.30 -9.21 7.40
C VAL A 338 -2.00 -7.90 7.11
N MET A 339 -2.46 -7.70 5.87
CA MET A 339 -3.21 -6.52 5.49
C MET A 339 -4.71 -6.78 5.53
N VAL A 340 -5.47 -5.80 6.04
CA VAL A 340 -6.93 -5.87 6.13
C VAL A 340 -7.58 -4.76 5.30
N GLY A 341 -8.48 -5.15 4.39
CA GLY A 341 -9.13 -4.25 3.44
C GLY A 341 -10.49 -3.75 3.92
N TYR A 342 -10.61 -2.46 4.27
CA TYR A 342 -11.88 -1.90 4.76
C TYR A 342 -12.87 -1.60 3.63
N SER A 343 -12.44 -0.82 2.64
CA SER A 343 -13.34 -0.32 1.59
C SER A 343 -13.89 -1.44 0.70
N ASP A 344 -13.09 -2.45 0.39
CA ASP A 344 -13.52 -3.58 -0.44
C ASP A 344 -14.51 -4.49 0.31
N SER A 345 -14.29 -4.76 1.61
CA SER A 345 -15.26 -5.50 2.44
C SER A 345 -16.56 -4.71 2.65
N GLY A 346 -16.45 -3.38 2.82
CA GLY A 346 -17.62 -2.49 2.91
C GLY A 346 -18.44 -2.48 1.62
N LYS A 347 -17.79 -2.59 0.46
CA LYS A 347 -18.48 -2.73 -0.83
C LYS A 347 -19.20 -4.08 -0.96
N ASP A 348 -18.63 -5.15 -0.43
CA ASP A 348 -19.17 -6.52 -0.49
C ASP A 348 -20.41 -6.72 0.41
N ALA A 349 -20.39 -6.17 1.62
CA ALA A 349 -21.37 -6.53 2.66
C ALA A 349 -21.93 -5.36 3.48
N GLY A 350 -21.62 -4.12 3.11
CA GLY A 350 -21.98 -2.92 3.86
C GLY A 350 -21.02 -2.61 5.02
N ARG A 351 -21.04 -1.35 5.47
CA ARG A 351 -20.03 -0.82 6.39
C ARG A 351 -20.03 -1.48 7.77
N PHE A 352 -21.21 -1.73 8.35
CA PHE A 352 -21.32 -2.30 9.70
C PHE A 352 -20.78 -3.73 9.75
N THR A 353 -21.27 -4.59 8.84
CA THR A 353 -20.81 -5.96 8.64
C THR A 353 -19.31 -6.02 8.44
N ALA A 354 -18.78 -5.20 7.52
CA ALA A 354 -17.34 -5.16 7.27
C ALA A 354 -16.54 -4.79 8.53
N ALA A 355 -16.96 -3.77 9.29
CA ALA A 355 -16.29 -3.38 10.52
C ALA A 355 -16.28 -4.52 11.56
N TRP A 356 -17.40 -5.23 11.72
CA TRP A 356 -17.50 -6.35 12.65
C TRP A 356 -16.65 -7.55 12.24
N GLU A 357 -16.71 -7.94 10.96
CA GLU A 357 -15.90 -9.04 10.42
C GLU A 357 -14.41 -8.72 10.47
N LEU A 358 -14.02 -7.46 10.26
CA LEU A 358 -12.64 -7.00 10.44
C LEU A 358 -12.18 -7.09 11.89
N TYR A 359 -13.04 -6.77 12.85
CA TYR A 359 -12.70 -6.92 14.28
C TYR A 359 -12.45 -8.39 14.64
N LYS A 360 -13.38 -9.28 14.24
CA LYS A 360 -13.24 -10.73 14.45
C LYS A 360 -12.00 -11.32 13.75
N ALA A 361 -11.76 -10.93 12.50
CA ALA A 361 -10.62 -11.42 11.73
C ALA A 361 -9.27 -11.02 12.36
N GLN A 362 -9.18 -9.80 12.89
CA GLN A 362 -7.98 -9.33 13.59
C GLN A 362 -7.74 -10.11 14.89
N GLU A 363 -8.79 -10.36 15.69
CA GLU A 363 -8.67 -11.23 16.86
C GLU A 363 -8.17 -12.63 16.48
N ASP A 364 -8.73 -13.22 15.43
CA ASP A 364 -8.40 -14.56 14.97
C ASP A 364 -6.97 -14.66 14.41
N VAL A 365 -6.52 -13.65 13.66
CA VAL A 365 -5.14 -13.56 13.14
C VAL A 365 -4.13 -13.36 14.28
N VAL A 366 -4.45 -12.51 15.26
CA VAL A 366 -3.59 -12.32 16.45
C VAL A 366 -3.48 -13.63 17.23
N ALA A 367 -4.59 -14.33 17.46
CA ALA A 367 -4.60 -15.64 18.10
C ALA A 367 -3.75 -16.66 17.33
N ALA A 368 -3.96 -16.77 16.00
CA ALA A 368 -3.21 -17.66 15.13
C ALA A 368 -1.69 -17.42 15.19
N CYS A 369 -1.24 -16.17 15.18
CA CYS A 369 0.19 -15.86 15.30
C CYS A 369 0.75 -16.19 16.70
N ASN A 370 -0.01 -15.90 17.76
CA ASN A 370 0.38 -16.19 19.13
C ASN A 370 0.52 -17.71 19.39
N GLU A 371 -0.33 -18.55 18.81
CA GLU A 371 -0.24 -20.02 18.88
C GLU A 371 1.14 -20.55 18.45
N TYR A 372 1.81 -19.87 17.52
CA TYR A 372 3.13 -20.25 16.98
C TYR A 372 4.29 -19.37 17.49
N GLY A 373 4.03 -18.45 18.44
CA GLY A 373 5.04 -17.53 18.95
C GLY A 373 5.55 -16.51 17.92
N ILE A 374 4.76 -16.21 16.90
CA ILE A 374 5.07 -15.25 15.83
C ILE A 374 4.45 -13.90 16.15
N LYS A 375 5.23 -12.82 16.00
CA LYS A 375 4.71 -11.46 16.17
C LYS A 375 3.90 -11.07 14.93
N VAL A 376 2.81 -10.35 15.12
CA VAL A 376 1.99 -9.85 14.01
C VAL A 376 2.02 -8.33 13.92
N THR A 377 2.09 -7.80 12.70
CA THR A 377 1.68 -6.41 12.40
C THR A 377 0.47 -6.46 11.49
N LEU A 378 -0.58 -5.74 11.87
CA LEU A 378 -1.71 -5.53 10.99
C LEU A 378 -1.46 -4.28 10.14
N PHE A 379 -1.51 -4.47 8.82
CA PHE A 379 -1.45 -3.39 7.86
C PHE A 379 -2.87 -2.93 7.52
N HIS A 380 -3.25 -1.77 8.03
CA HIS A 380 -4.57 -1.20 7.81
C HIS A 380 -4.65 -0.53 6.43
N GLY A 381 -5.51 -1.09 5.55
CA GLY A 381 -5.76 -0.55 4.22
C GLY A 381 -6.56 0.76 4.19
N ARG A 382 -6.83 1.23 2.96
CA ARG A 382 -7.70 2.40 2.72
C ARG A 382 -9.12 2.15 3.25
N GLY A 383 -9.77 3.18 3.76
CA GLY A 383 -11.15 3.13 4.25
C GLY A 383 -11.34 2.82 5.73
N GLY A 384 -10.26 2.45 6.43
CA GLY A 384 -10.31 2.28 7.88
C GLY A 384 -10.48 3.60 8.61
N SER A 385 -11.08 3.56 9.81
CA SER A 385 -11.19 4.70 10.73
C SER A 385 -9.81 5.32 11.04
N ILE A 386 -8.76 4.50 11.07
CA ILE A 386 -7.36 4.91 11.30
C ILE A 386 -6.82 5.82 10.18
N GLY A 387 -6.93 5.39 8.92
CA GLY A 387 -6.34 6.10 7.77
C GLY A 387 -7.11 7.37 7.38
N ARG A 388 -8.38 7.49 7.78
CA ARG A 388 -9.29 8.52 7.26
C ARG A 388 -9.40 9.80 8.08
N GLY A 389 -8.88 9.86 9.29
CA GLY A 389 -8.82 11.10 10.09
C GLY A 389 -10.17 11.81 10.31
N GLY A 390 -11.28 11.09 10.13
CA GLY A 390 -12.65 11.63 10.25
C GLY A 390 -13.27 11.45 11.61
N GLY A 391 -13.04 10.30 12.24
CA GLY A 391 -13.17 10.14 13.69
C GLY A 391 -11.83 10.46 14.36
N PRO A 392 -11.76 10.51 15.70
CA PRO A 392 -10.49 10.67 16.39
C PRO A 392 -9.58 9.49 16.01
N THR A 393 -8.56 9.72 15.17
CA THR A 393 -7.56 8.70 14.77
C THR A 393 -6.97 8.00 15.99
N TYR A 394 -6.83 8.74 17.08
CA TYR A 394 -6.52 8.21 18.41
C TYR A 394 -7.48 7.09 18.84
N LEU A 395 -8.78 7.36 18.88
CA LEU A 395 -9.80 6.38 19.28
C LEU A 395 -9.82 5.18 18.34
N ALA A 396 -9.67 5.41 17.03
CA ALA A 396 -9.61 4.34 16.04
C ALA A 396 -8.48 3.33 16.28
N ILE A 397 -7.33 3.79 16.79
CA ILE A 397 -6.20 2.91 17.17
C ILE A 397 -6.48 2.26 18.52
N GLN A 398 -6.98 3.03 19.50
CA GLN A 398 -7.36 2.53 20.83
C GLN A 398 -8.49 1.50 20.80
N SER A 399 -9.28 1.48 19.73
CA SER A 399 -10.41 0.58 19.57
C SER A 399 -10.07 -0.73 18.85
N GLN A 400 -8.83 -0.91 18.41
CA GLN A 400 -8.42 -2.16 17.77
C GLN A 400 -8.38 -3.31 18.80
N PRO A 401 -8.57 -4.57 18.38
CA PRO A 401 -8.58 -5.68 19.33
C PRO A 401 -7.30 -5.79 20.19
N PRO A 402 -7.38 -6.34 21.41
CA PRO A 402 -6.20 -6.60 22.23
C PRO A 402 -5.14 -7.42 21.49
N GLY A 403 -3.87 -7.01 21.61
CA GLY A 403 -2.74 -7.68 20.95
C GLY A 403 -2.57 -7.35 19.46
N SER A 404 -3.46 -6.56 18.87
CA SER A 404 -3.40 -6.18 17.46
C SER A 404 -2.50 -4.96 17.20
N VAL A 405 -2.25 -4.16 18.24
CA VAL A 405 -1.33 -3.00 18.26
C VAL A 405 -0.26 -3.26 19.34
N MET A 406 0.81 -3.97 18.98
CA MET A 406 1.88 -4.38 19.89
C MET A 406 3.18 -3.61 19.62
N GLY A 407 3.12 -2.29 19.81
CA GLY A 407 4.23 -1.37 19.53
C GLY A 407 4.43 -1.05 18.05
N THR A 408 3.59 -1.59 17.16
CA THR A 408 3.66 -1.37 15.72
C THR A 408 2.34 -0.82 15.18
N LEU A 409 2.45 0.13 14.25
CA LEU A 409 1.33 0.63 13.46
C LEU A 409 1.78 0.72 12.00
N ARG A 410 1.03 0.05 11.13
CA ARG A 410 1.18 0.21 9.68
C ARG A 410 -0.18 0.57 9.11
N SER A 411 -0.31 1.76 8.54
CA SER A 411 -1.57 2.25 7.99
C SER A 411 -1.36 2.94 6.66
N THR A 412 -2.32 2.76 5.75
CA THR A 412 -2.32 3.47 4.47
C THR A 412 -2.84 4.89 4.67
N GLU A 413 -1.96 5.88 4.47
CA GLU A 413 -2.39 7.26 4.35
C GLU A 413 -3.05 7.50 2.99
N GLN A 414 -4.27 8.01 3.02
CA GLN A 414 -5.02 8.31 1.81
C GLN A 414 -4.54 9.61 1.19
N GLY A 415 -4.41 9.64 -0.14
CA GLY A 415 -3.89 10.81 -0.87
C GLY A 415 -4.66 12.09 -0.56
N GLU A 416 -5.99 11.99 -0.48
CA GLU A 416 -6.89 13.10 -0.12
C GLU A 416 -6.70 13.64 1.30
N MET A 417 -6.01 12.89 2.19
CA MET A 417 -5.73 13.27 3.57
C MET A 417 -4.29 13.73 3.81
N VAL A 418 -3.37 13.50 2.87
CA VAL A 418 -1.94 13.84 3.06
C VAL A 418 -1.77 15.33 3.37
N GLN A 419 -2.40 16.21 2.60
CA GLN A 419 -2.33 17.66 2.85
C GLN A 419 -2.91 18.03 4.23
N ALA A 420 -4.00 17.38 4.63
CA ALA A 420 -4.65 17.68 5.91
C ALA A 420 -3.85 17.20 7.13
N LYS A 421 -3.06 16.13 6.98
CA LYS A 421 -2.27 15.53 8.06
C LYS A 421 -0.81 15.98 8.10
N PHE A 422 -0.22 16.26 6.94
CA PHE A 422 1.22 16.50 6.80
C PHE A 422 1.58 17.75 5.99
N GLY A 423 0.60 18.51 5.50
CA GLY A 423 0.84 19.67 4.63
C GLY A 423 1.53 20.85 5.31
N LEU A 424 1.55 20.91 6.65
CA LEU A 424 2.29 21.89 7.44
C LEU A 424 3.11 21.18 8.52
N PRO A 425 4.34 21.64 8.84
CA PRO A 425 5.19 20.99 9.83
C PRO A 425 4.53 20.81 11.20
N GLN A 426 3.81 21.82 11.72
CA GLN A 426 3.14 21.74 13.02
C GLN A 426 2.03 20.69 13.01
N THR A 427 1.28 20.60 11.91
CA THR A 427 0.22 19.57 11.73
C THR A 427 0.83 18.18 11.64
N ALA A 428 1.95 18.01 10.91
CA ALA A 428 2.67 16.75 10.81
C ALA A 428 3.17 16.28 12.18
N VAL A 429 3.76 17.17 12.98
CA VAL A 429 4.21 16.86 14.35
C VAL A 429 3.02 16.42 15.21
N ARG A 430 1.90 17.16 15.17
CA ARG A 430 0.69 16.78 15.91
C ARG A 430 0.15 15.42 15.49
N GLN A 431 0.19 15.11 14.19
CA GLN A 431 -0.26 13.82 13.68
C GLN A 431 0.64 12.67 14.15
N LEU A 432 1.96 12.85 14.11
CA LEU A 432 2.92 11.87 14.60
C LEU A 432 2.82 11.68 16.13
N GLU A 433 2.55 12.75 16.88
CA GLU A 433 2.27 12.71 18.32
C GLU A 433 1.01 11.86 18.61
N ILE A 434 -0.07 12.06 17.86
CA ILE A 434 -1.31 11.28 17.97
C ILE A 434 -1.03 9.79 17.70
N TYR A 435 -0.30 9.47 16.63
CA TYR A 435 0.05 8.09 16.31
C TYR A 435 0.89 7.45 17.41
N THR A 436 1.96 8.12 17.82
CA THR A 436 2.88 7.61 18.84
C THR A 436 2.15 7.37 20.16
N THR A 437 1.35 8.34 20.60
CA THR A 437 0.59 8.24 21.86
C THR A 437 -0.44 7.12 21.80
N ALA A 438 -1.18 7.01 20.70
CA ALA A 438 -2.19 5.97 20.54
C ALA A 438 -1.59 4.57 20.48
N VAL A 439 -0.44 4.39 19.80
CA VAL A 439 0.23 3.08 19.75
C VAL A 439 0.77 2.71 21.12
N LEU A 440 1.44 3.63 21.82
CA LEU A 440 1.96 3.39 23.16
C LEU A 440 0.85 3.01 24.15
N LEU A 441 -0.26 3.76 24.16
CA LEU A 441 -1.38 3.47 25.06
C LEU A 441 -2.08 2.17 24.69
N ALA A 442 -2.30 1.86 23.41
CA ALA A 442 -2.92 0.60 23.00
C ALA A 442 -2.05 -0.62 23.37
N THR A 443 -0.73 -0.44 23.34
CA THR A 443 0.24 -1.48 23.73
C THR A 443 0.27 -1.68 25.25
N LEU A 444 0.28 -0.59 26.04
CA LEU A 444 0.41 -0.65 27.50
C LEU A 444 -0.92 -0.88 28.23
N ARG A 445 -2.04 -0.44 27.62
CA ARG A 445 -3.40 -0.49 28.15
C ARG A 445 -4.34 -0.91 27.02
N PRO A 446 -4.30 -2.19 26.59
CA PRO A 446 -5.19 -2.67 25.54
C PRO A 446 -6.66 -2.47 25.94
N PRO A 447 -7.56 -2.26 24.97
CA PRO A 447 -8.96 -2.02 25.26
C PRO A 447 -9.59 -3.23 25.94
N ILE A 448 -10.55 -2.97 26.83
CA ILE A 448 -11.29 -4.01 27.53
C ILE A 448 -12.19 -4.72 26.50
N PRO A 449 -12.22 -6.07 26.46
CA PRO A 449 -13.16 -6.81 25.63
C PRO A 449 -14.62 -6.51 26.05
N PRO A 450 -15.62 -6.81 25.21
CA PRO A 450 -17.02 -6.59 25.57
C PRO A 450 -17.38 -7.29 26.89
N ARG A 451 -18.10 -6.59 27.77
CA ARG A 451 -18.43 -7.03 29.14
C ARG A 451 -19.17 -8.36 29.17
N GLU A 452 -20.08 -8.53 28.22
CA GLU A 452 -20.99 -9.68 28.16
C GLU A 452 -20.91 -10.33 26.79
N LYS A 453 -20.98 -11.66 26.75
CA LYS A 453 -21.02 -12.43 25.48
C LYS A 453 -22.17 -11.95 24.57
N LYS A 454 -23.30 -11.60 25.18
CA LYS A 454 -24.48 -11.10 24.47
C LYS A 454 -24.20 -9.90 23.57
N TRP A 455 -23.21 -9.05 23.88
CA TRP A 455 -22.86 -7.92 23.01
C TRP A 455 -22.30 -8.38 21.67
N ARG A 456 -21.55 -9.49 21.65
CA ARG A 456 -21.09 -10.11 20.40
C ARG A 456 -22.25 -10.75 19.64
N ASP A 457 -23.19 -11.36 20.35
CA ASP A 457 -24.39 -11.95 19.73
C ASP A 457 -25.26 -10.85 19.08
N VAL A 458 -25.43 -9.70 19.74
CA VAL A 458 -26.11 -8.51 19.21
C VAL A 458 -25.35 -7.94 18.01
N MET A 459 -24.02 -7.84 18.05
CA MET A 459 -23.21 -7.42 16.90
C MET A 459 -23.39 -8.34 15.69
N GLU A 460 -23.41 -9.66 15.91
CA GLU A 460 -23.63 -10.65 14.87
C GLU A 460 -25.01 -10.48 14.24
N GLU A 461 -26.02 -10.20 15.06
CA GLU A 461 -27.38 -9.97 14.59
C GLU A 461 -27.49 -8.70 13.72
N ILE A 462 -26.96 -7.57 14.21
CA ILE A 462 -26.94 -6.31 13.45
C ILE A 462 -26.19 -6.52 12.13
N SER A 463 -25.03 -7.20 12.19
CA SER A 463 -24.22 -7.54 11.03
C SER A 463 -25.01 -8.35 9.98
N ASN A 464 -25.75 -9.37 10.40
CA ASN A 464 -26.55 -10.19 9.49
C ASN A 464 -27.68 -9.38 8.83
N ILE A 465 -28.42 -8.59 9.61
CA ILE A 465 -29.50 -7.74 9.09
C ILE A 465 -28.95 -6.66 8.15
N SER A 466 -27.87 -5.97 8.55
CA SER A 466 -27.21 -4.94 7.74
C SER A 466 -26.67 -5.50 6.44
N CYS A 467 -26.03 -6.67 6.47
CA CYS A 467 -25.52 -7.34 5.28
C CYS A 467 -26.64 -7.73 4.31
N HIS A 468 -27.69 -8.36 4.83
CA HIS A 468 -28.83 -8.77 4.01
C HIS A 468 -29.48 -7.56 3.32
N HIS A 469 -29.76 -6.50 4.07
CA HIS A 469 -30.36 -5.27 3.55
C HIS A 469 -29.46 -4.54 2.54
N TYR A 470 -28.15 -4.49 2.80
CA TYR A 470 -27.20 -3.92 1.87
C TYR A 470 -27.17 -4.72 0.55
N ARG A 471 -27.11 -6.05 0.62
CA ARG A 471 -27.03 -6.90 -0.56
C ARG A 471 -28.33 -6.95 -1.35
N SER A 472 -29.48 -7.00 -0.68
CA SER A 472 -30.78 -6.95 -1.32
C SER A 472 -30.94 -5.68 -2.17
N THR A 473 -30.39 -4.56 -1.68
CA THR A 473 -30.44 -3.27 -2.38
C THR A 473 -29.38 -3.15 -3.47
N VAL A 474 -28.12 -3.51 -3.19
CA VAL A 474 -27.00 -3.23 -4.11
C VAL A 474 -26.82 -4.33 -5.16
N TYR A 475 -27.04 -5.59 -4.80
CA TYR A 475 -26.74 -6.74 -5.65
C TYR A 475 -27.99 -7.43 -6.20
N ASP A 476 -29.05 -7.52 -5.39
CA ASP A 476 -30.24 -8.31 -5.78
C ASP A 476 -31.33 -7.46 -6.45
N ASN A 477 -31.35 -6.13 -6.21
CA ASN A 477 -32.29 -5.22 -6.87
C ASN A 477 -31.83 -4.91 -8.32
N PRO A 478 -32.59 -5.33 -9.35
CA PRO A 478 -32.20 -5.17 -10.75
C PRO A 478 -32.16 -3.69 -11.19
N GLU A 479 -32.90 -2.81 -10.52
CA GLU A 479 -32.98 -1.39 -10.86
C GLU A 479 -31.80 -0.58 -10.30
N PHE A 480 -31.08 -1.12 -9.31
CA PHE A 480 -30.08 -0.38 -8.55
C PHE A 480 -28.88 0.03 -9.40
N LEU A 481 -28.39 -0.85 -10.28
CA LEU A 481 -27.24 -0.54 -11.14
C LEU A 481 -27.54 0.65 -12.05
N THR A 482 -28.74 0.67 -12.65
CA THR A 482 -29.15 1.76 -13.53
C THR A 482 -29.38 3.04 -12.75
N TYR A 483 -30.03 2.96 -11.58
CA TYR A 483 -30.17 4.09 -10.67
C TYR A 483 -28.80 4.66 -10.26
N PHE A 484 -27.82 3.81 -9.95
CA PHE A 484 -26.46 4.24 -9.61
C PHE A 484 -25.78 5.03 -10.74
N HIS A 485 -25.92 4.58 -11.99
CA HIS A 485 -25.39 5.28 -13.15
C HIS A 485 -26.09 6.63 -13.40
N GLU A 486 -27.41 6.69 -13.20
CA GLU A 486 -28.19 7.92 -13.39
C GLU A 486 -27.95 8.93 -12.24
N ALA A 487 -27.99 8.48 -10.99
CA ALA A 487 -27.94 9.36 -9.82
C ALA A 487 -26.53 9.89 -9.52
N THR A 488 -25.47 9.24 -10.01
CA THR A 488 -24.08 9.58 -9.69
C THR A 488 -23.24 9.90 -10.93
N PRO A 489 -22.12 10.65 -10.81
CA PRO A 489 -21.22 10.91 -11.93
C PRO A 489 -20.26 9.74 -12.23
N GLN A 490 -20.64 8.49 -11.93
CA GLN A 490 -19.71 7.35 -12.00
C GLN A 490 -19.12 7.15 -13.40
N ALA A 491 -19.96 7.24 -14.44
CA ALA A 491 -19.52 7.05 -15.82
C ALA A 491 -18.47 8.11 -16.20
N GLU A 492 -18.73 9.35 -15.79
CA GLU A 492 -17.91 10.52 -16.05
C GLU A 492 -16.62 10.54 -15.20
N LEU A 493 -16.52 9.73 -14.13
CA LEU A 493 -15.25 9.55 -13.41
C LEU A 493 -14.15 8.95 -14.31
N GLY A 494 -14.52 8.28 -15.41
CA GLY A 494 -13.56 7.81 -16.42
C GLY A 494 -12.84 8.94 -17.16
N PHE A 495 -13.43 10.14 -17.22
CA PHE A 495 -12.79 11.32 -17.81
C PHE A 495 -11.71 11.92 -16.91
N LEU A 496 -11.72 11.59 -15.62
CA LEU A 496 -10.69 12.05 -14.71
C LEU A 496 -9.40 11.27 -15.00
N ASN A 497 -8.33 11.99 -15.30
CA ASN A 497 -6.96 11.48 -15.22
C ASN A 497 -6.51 11.26 -13.76
N ILE A 498 -7.43 10.86 -12.85
CA ILE A 498 -7.21 10.73 -11.40
C ILE A 498 -6.56 9.38 -11.01
N GLY A 499 -6.20 8.55 -11.99
CA GLY A 499 -5.30 7.43 -11.73
C GLY A 499 -4.73 6.84 -13.00
N SER A 500 -3.51 6.34 -12.92
CA SER A 500 -2.88 5.49 -13.95
C SER A 500 -3.60 4.14 -14.16
N ARG A 501 -4.74 3.91 -13.50
CA ARG A 501 -5.40 2.62 -13.41
C ARG A 501 -6.86 2.69 -13.89
N PRO A 502 -7.35 1.71 -14.66
CA PRO A 502 -8.74 1.65 -15.08
C PRO A 502 -9.70 1.50 -13.88
N THR A 503 -10.90 2.04 -14.02
CA THR A 503 -11.95 2.06 -12.98
C THR A 503 -12.55 0.67 -12.69
N ARG A 504 -12.39 -0.29 -13.62
CA ARG A 504 -12.86 -1.68 -13.53
C ARG A 504 -11.72 -2.69 -13.73
N ARG A 505 -11.89 -3.91 -13.19
CA ARG A 505 -10.92 -5.01 -13.35
C ARG A 505 -11.10 -5.82 -14.66
N LYS A 506 -12.30 -5.82 -15.26
CA LYS A 506 -12.66 -6.43 -16.57
C LYS A 506 -13.81 -5.63 -17.24
N SER A 507 -14.13 -5.88 -18.51
CA SER A 507 -15.19 -5.20 -19.29
C SER A 507 -16.65 -5.46 -18.82
N SER A 508 -16.84 -6.22 -17.74
CA SER A 508 -18.15 -6.52 -17.15
C SER A 508 -18.84 -5.29 -16.53
N THR A 509 -20.18 -5.27 -16.54
CA THR A 509 -21.04 -4.15 -16.13
C THR A 509 -21.49 -4.15 -14.67
N GLY A 510 -21.27 -5.23 -13.91
CA GLY A 510 -21.77 -5.35 -12.52
C GLY A 510 -20.95 -4.64 -11.44
N ILE A 511 -21.60 -4.28 -10.32
CA ILE A 511 -20.98 -3.62 -9.14
C ILE A 511 -19.87 -4.46 -8.52
N GLY A 512 -19.95 -5.79 -8.62
CA GLY A 512 -18.90 -6.72 -8.16
C GLY A 512 -17.52 -6.38 -8.73
N HIS A 513 -17.45 -5.93 -9.99
CA HIS A 513 -16.20 -5.62 -10.68
C HIS A 513 -15.77 -4.14 -10.59
N LEU A 514 -16.63 -3.28 -10.05
CA LEU A 514 -16.29 -1.89 -9.75
C LEU A 514 -15.32 -1.86 -8.57
N ARG A 515 -14.23 -1.11 -8.71
CA ARG A 515 -13.26 -0.92 -7.60
C ARG A 515 -13.88 -0.08 -6.49
N ALA A 516 -13.40 -0.28 -5.26
CA ALA A 516 -13.94 0.43 -4.09
C ALA A 516 -13.77 1.96 -4.15
N ILE A 517 -12.71 2.47 -4.79
CA ILE A 517 -12.49 3.92 -4.94
C ILE A 517 -13.60 4.55 -5.81
N PRO A 518 -13.83 4.15 -7.08
CA PRO A 518 -14.95 4.65 -7.87
C PRO A 518 -16.32 4.51 -7.18
N TRP A 519 -16.55 3.40 -6.46
CA TRP A 519 -17.78 3.17 -5.71
C TRP A 519 -18.02 4.26 -4.65
N ILE A 520 -17.08 4.47 -3.75
CA ILE A 520 -17.20 5.47 -2.67
C ILE A 520 -17.20 6.88 -3.24
N PHE A 521 -16.36 7.13 -4.25
CA PHE A 521 -16.18 8.47 -4.81
C PHE A 521 -17.43 8.94 -5.54
N ALA A 522 -18.10 8.09 -6.32
CA ALA A 522 -19.34 8.43 -7.02
C ALA A 522 -20.45 8.89 -6.05
N TRP A 523 -20.68 8.16 -4.96
CA TRP A 523 -21.68 8.55 -3.94
C TRP A 523 -21.25 9.71 -3.05
N THR A 524 -19.95 9.98 -2.94
CA THR A 524 -19.44 11.17 -2.25
C THR A 524 -19.79 12.44 -3.02
N GLN A 525 -19.72 12.39 -4.35
CA GLN A 525 -20.03 13.53 -5.21
C GLN A 525 -21.47 14.01 -5.02
N THR A 526 -22.43 13.08 -4.88
CA THR A 526 -23.87 13.39 -4.78
C THR A 526 -24.33 13.75 -3.37
N ARG A 527 -23.39 13.83 -2.41
CA ARG A 527 -23.69 14.05 -0.98
C ARG A 527 -24.60 12.98 -0.37
N PHE A 528 -24.77 11.85 -1.04
CA PHE A 528 -25.60 10.77 -0.53
C PHE A 528 -24.80 9.75 0.29
N VAL A 529 -23.50 9.58 -0.01
CA VAL A 529 -22.55 8.75 0.76
C VAL A 529 -23.08 7.36 1.14
N LEU A 530 -23.95 6.81 0.29
CA LEU A 530 -24.67 5.53 0.45
C LEU A 530 -23.79 4.36 0.95
N PRO A 531 -22.56 4.15 0.43
CA PRO A 531 -21.71 3.02 0.84
C PRO A 531 -21.38 2.96 2.34
N SER A 532 -21.50 4.09 3.04
CA SER A 532 -21.03 4.23 4.41
C SER A 532 -22.12 4.03 5.46
N TRP A 533 -23.39 4.03 5.07
CA TRP A 533 -24.52 3.94 6.00
C TRP A 533 -25.59 2.92 5.58
N LEU A 534 -25.65 2.51 4.31
CA LEU A 534 -26.68 1.56 3.86
C LEU A 534 -26.62 0.25 4.67
N GLY A 535 -27.79 -0.18 5.14
CA GLY A 535 -27.95 -1.36 6.01
C GLY A 535 -27.73 -1.09 7.51
N VAL A 536 -27.03 -0.02 7.90
CA VAL A 536 -26.77 0.30 9.32
C VAL A 536 -28.09 0.54 10.06
N GLY A 537 -28.94 1.42 9.52
CA GLY A 537 -30.22 1.74 10.15
C GLY A 537 -31.10 0.51 10.33
N ALA A 538 -31.16 -0.37 9.33
CA ALA A 538 -31.96 -1.59 9.38
C ALA A 538 -31.49 -2.52 10.52
N GLY A 539 -30.18 -2.69 10.67
CA GLY A 539 -29.59 -3.50 11.74
C GLY A 539 -29.83 -2.90 13.13
N LEU A 540 -29.56 -1.59 13.32
CA LEU A 540 -29.77 -0.91 14.60
C LEU A 540 -31.25 -0.90 15.01
N LYS A 541 -32.15 -0.64 14.05
CA LYS A 541 -33.60 -0.72 14.23
C LYS A 541 -34.02 -2.11 14.69
N GLY A 542 -33.61 -3.16 13.97
CA GLY A 542 -33.96 -4.54 14.30
C GLY A 542 -33.51 -4.96 15.70
N ALA A 543 -32.30 -4.55 16.11
CA ALA A 543 -31.80 -4.79 17.46
C ALA A 543 -32.61 -4.03 18.52
N CYS A 544 -32.98 -2.77 18.26
CA CYS A 544 -33.82 -1.98 19.17
C CYS A 544 -35.23 -2.58 19.32
N GLU A 545 -35.85 -3.04 18.23
CA GLU A 545 -37.18 -3.66 18.24
C GLU A 545 -37.21 -4.99 19.01
N LYS A 546 -36.06 -5.65 19.15
CA LYS A 546 -35.87 -6.84 19.99
C LYS A 546 -35.52 -6.55 21.44
N GLY A 547 -35.48 -5.27 21.84
CA GLY A 547 -35.25 -4.86 23.22
C GLY A 547 -33.78 -4.66 23.60
N TYR A 548 -32.84 -4.59 22.64
CA TYR A 548 -31.42 -4.39 22.94
C TYR A 548 -31.01 -2.90 23.03
N LYS A 549 -31.96 -1.97 23.14
CA LYS A 549 -31.66 -0.53 23.12
C LYS A 549 -30.67 -0.13 24.23
N GLU A 550 -30.93 -0.55 25.46
CA GLU A 550 -30.08 -0.23 26.62
C GLU A 550 -28.69 -0.87 26.48
N ASP A 551 -28.62 -2.06 25.91
CA ASP A 551 -27.36 -2.75 25.63
C ASP A 551 -26.53 -2.00 24.57
N LEU A 552 -27.15 -1.51 23.50
CA LEU A 552 -26.46 -0.72 22.47
C LEU A 552 -25.92 0.60 23.05
N GLN A 553 -26.68 1.26 23.92
CA GLN A 553 -26.23 2.46 24.62
C GLN A 553 -25.09 2.17 25.60
N ALA A 554 -25.12 1.02 26.28
CA ALA A 554 -24.02 0.57 27.13
C ALA A 554 -22.76 0.24 26.29
N MET A 555 -22.93 -0.48 25.16
CA MET A 555 -21.84 -0.77 24.22
C MET A 555 -21.19 0.51 23.71
N TYR A 556 -21.97 1.55 23.39
CA TYR A 556 -21.43 2.84 22.92
C TYR A 556 -20.58 3.54 23.99
N LYS A 557 -20.93 3.41 25.27
CA LYS A 557 -20.22 4.03 26.39
C LYS A 557 -19.00 3.22 26.85
N GLU A 558 -19.10 1.89 26.81
CA GLU A 558 -18.17 0.99 27.48
C GLU A 558 -17.24 0.25 26.50
N TRP A 559 -17.61 0.10 25.22
CA TRP A 559 -16.82 -0.68 24.25
C TRP A 559 -16.22 0.23 23.16
N PRO A 560 -14.90 0.52 23.21
CA PRO A 560 -14.25 1.45 22.29
C PRO A 560 -14.43 1.13 20.80
N PHE A 561 -14.50 -0.16 20.45
CA PHE A 561 -14.76 -0.60 19.08
C PHE A 561 -16.14 -0.16 18.59
N PHE A 562 -17.17 -0.40 19.38
CA PHE A 562 -18.53 -0.02 19.02
C PHE A 562 -18.67 1.51 18.99
N GLN A 563 -18.12 2.21 19.98
CA GLN A 563 -18.03 3.67 20.00
C GLN A 563 -17.39 4.22 18.72
N SER A 564 -16.18 3.76 18.38
CA SER A 564 -15.47 4.22 17.18
C SER A 564 -16.23 3.92 15.89
N THR A 565 -16.99 2.83 15.85
CA THR A 565 -17.79 2.43 14.68
C THR A 565 -18.97 3.37 14.50
N ILE A 566 -19.72 3.63 15.57
CA ILE A 566 -20.87 4.55 15.55
C ILE A 566 -20.41 5.98 15.28
N ASP A 567 -19.35 6.47 15.95
CA ASP A 567 -18.80 7.82 15.73
C ASP A 567 -18.41 8.07 14.27
N LEU A 568 -17.83 7.05 13.62
CA LEU A 568 -17.46 7.15 12.21
C LEU A 568 -18.71 7.25 11.32
N ILE A 569 -19.72 6.41 11.56
CA ILE A 569 -20.99 6.45 10.82
C ILE A 569 -21.65 7.82 11.03
N GLU A 570 -21.71 8.29 12.27
CA GLU A 570 -22.29 9.58 12.65
C GLU A 570 -21.59 10.75 11.95
N MET A 571 -20.26 10.73 11.84
CA MET A 571 -19.49 11.73 11.07
C MET A 571 -19.85 11.72 9.59
N VAL A 572 -20.02 10.54 8.98
CA VAL A 572 -20.38 10.45 7.56
C VAL A 572 -21.82 10.93 7.32
N LEU A 573 -22.75 10.54 8.20
CA LEU A 573 -24.13 11.05 8.17
C LEU A 573 -24.15 12.59 8.25
N GLY A 574 -23.30 13.18 9.09
CA GLY A 574 -23.18 14.64 9.20
C GLY A 574 -22.67 15.33 7.93
N LYS A 575 -22.08 14.59 6.98
CA LYS A 575 -21.66 15.11 5.66
C LYS A 575 -22.70 14.88 4.56
N ALA A 576 -23.65 13.98 4.79
CA ALA A 576 -24.72 13.71 3.85
C ALA A 576 -25.67 14.92 3.76
N ASP A 577 -26.26 15.14 2.58
CA ASP A 577 -27.18 16.25 2.35
C ASP A 577 -28.38 15.77 1.53
N LEU A 578 -29.51 15.54 2.24
CA LEU A 578 -30.75 15.02 1.67
C LEU A 578 -31.33 15.94 0.58
N PRO A 579 -31.44 17.27 0.77
CA PRO A 579 -31.86 18.19 -0.29
C PRO A 579 -31.00 18.11 -1.56
N ILE A 580 -29.67 18.07 -1.42
CA ILE A 580 -28.78 17.96 -2.57
C ILE A 580 -28.96 16.61 -3.26
N ALA A 581 -28.95 15.50 -2.53
CA ALA A 581 -29.16 14.17 -3.11
C ALA A 581 -30.52 14.06 -3.84
N LYS A 582 -31.57 14.67 -3.29
CA LYS A 582 -32.89 14.77 -3.94
C LYS A 582 -32.81 15.53 -5.26
N HIS A 583 -32.02 16.61 -5.32
CA HIS A 583 -31.87 17.41 -6.53
C HIS A 583 -31.17 16.65 -7.67
N TYR A 584 -30.15 15.83 -7.35
CA TYR A 584 -29.55 14.91 -8.35
C TYR A 584 -30.61 13.98 -8.93
N ASP A 585 -31.45 13.37 -8.09
CA ASP A 585 -32.51 12.48 -8.54
C ASP A 585 -33.57 13.17 -9.39
N GLU A 586 -34.05 14.35 -8.97
CA GLU A 586 -35.08 15.10 -9.69
C GLU A 586 -34.64 15.44 -11.12
N VAL A 587 -33.35 15.76 -11.29
CA VAL A 587 -32.81 16.27 -12.55
C VAL A 587 -32.23 15.15 -13.44
N LEU A 588 -31.59 14.14 -12.85
CA LEU A 588 -30.78 13.15 -13.60
C LEU A 588 -31.41 11.76 -13.69
N VAL A 589 -32.32 11.40 -12.77
CA VAL A 589 -32.87 10.04 -12.66
C VAL A 589 -34.21 9.94 -13.38
N SER A 590 -34.43 8.82 -14.08
CA SER A 590 -35.68 8.56 -14.81
C SER A 590 -36.88 8.47 -13.86
N GLU A 591 -38.07 8.89 -14.32
CA GLU A 591 -39.28 8.90 -13.47
C GLU A 591 -39.58 7.54 -12.85
N SER A 592 -39.37 6.45 -13.62
CA SER A 592 -39.54 5.07 -13.16
C SER A 592 -38.66 4.68 -11.97
N ARG A 593 -37.51 5.35 -11.77
CA ARG A 593 -36.54 5.04 -10.71
C ARG A 593 -36.49 6.07 -9.58
N ARG A 594 -37.25 7.16 -9.68
CA ARG A 594 -37.33 8.18 -8.61
C ARG A 594 -37.90 7.62 -7.30
N GLU A 595 -38.75 6.60 -7.37
CA GLU A 595 -39.28 5.93 -6.18
C GLU A 595 -38.18 5.20 -5.39
N LEU A 596 -37.27 4.49 -6.07
CA LEU A 596 -36.10 3.86 -5.43
C LEU A 596 -35.25 4.90 -4.71
N GLY A 597 -34.99 6.04 -5.36
CA GLY A 597 -34.28 7.15 -4.73
C GLY A 597 -34.98 7.73 -3.51
N ALA A 598 -36.32 7.82 -3.53
CA ALA A 598 -37.12 8.24 -2.38
C ALA A 598 -37.05 7.23 -1.22
N GLN A 599 -37.11 5.94 -1.51
CA GLN A 599 -36.96 4.86 -0.53
C GLN A 599 -35.58 4.96 0.15
N LEU A 600 -34.49 5.05 -0.63
CA LEU A 600 -33.13 5.17 -0.11
C LEU A 600 -32.94 6.42 0.76
N ARG A 601 -33.52 7.57 0.38
CA ARG A 601 -33.50 8.78 1.22
C ARG A 601 -34.26 8.60 2.53
N GLY A 602 -35.38 7.87 2.52
CA GLY A 602 -36.10 7.48 3.73
C GLY A 602 -35.25 6.61 4.65
N GLU A 603 -34.48 5.68 4.08
CA GLU A 603 -33.54 4.84 4.84
C GLU A 603 -32.39 5.63 5.46
N LEU A 604 -31.87 6.66 4.79
CA LEU A 604 -30.87 7.56 5.35
C LEU A 604 -31.41 8.26 6.61
N GLY A 605 -32.61 8.83 6.54
CA GLY A 605 -33.24 9.47 7.71
C GLY A 605 -33.53 8.49 8.85
N MET A 606 -33.92 7.25 8.53
CA MET A 606 -34.08 6.19 9.53
C MET A 606 -32.74 5.81 10.18
N THR A 607 -31.67 5.73 9.39
CA THR A 607 -30.33 5.45 9.88
C THR A 607 -29.84 6.54 10.83
N GLU A 608 -30.03 7.81 10.46
CA GLU A 608 -29.72 8.97 11.32
C GLU A 608 -30.45 8.87 12.67
N LYS A 609 -31.75 8.60 12.64
CA LYS A 609 -32.56 8.43 13.86
C LYS A 609 -32.00 7.36 14.78
N TYR A 610 -31.74 6.14 14.28
CA TYR A 610 -31.29 5.04 15.13
C TYR A 610 -29.84 5.18 15.59
N VAL A 611 -28.97 5.85 14.82
CA VAL A 611 -27.63 6.23 15.28
C VAL A 611 -27.71 7.16 16.50
N LEU A 612 -28.56 8.20 16.45
CA LEU A 612 -28.79 9.12 17.58
C LEU A 612 -29.41 8.41 18.80
N VAL A 613 -30.31 7.45 18.59
CA VAL A 613 -30.86 6.64 19.70
C VAL A 613 -29.76 5.85 20.41
N VAL A 614 -28.84 5.26 19.64
CA VAL A 614 -27.75 4.43 20.17
C VAL A 614 -26.66 5.28 20.83
N SER A 615 -26.26 6.40 20.23
CA SER A 615 -25.26 7.30 20.81
C SER A 615 -25.81 8.11 21.99
N GLY A 616 -27.12 8.36 22.01
CA GLY A 616 -27.78 9.23 22.99
C GLY A 616 -27.56 10.72 22.72
N HIS A 617 -27.07 11.08 21.53
CA HIS A 617 -26.89 12.47 21.12
C HIS A 617 -28.21 13.09 20.64
N GLU A 618 -28.35 14.41 20.81
CA GLU A 618 -29.46 15.16 20.22
C GLU A 618 -29.17 15.54 18.76
N LYS A 619 -27.90 15.66 18.40
CA LYS A 619 -27.46 16.04 17.06
C LYS A 619 -26.20 15.28 16.66
N LEU A 620 -26.05 15.03 15.35
CA LEU A 620 -24.89 14.35 14.81
C LEU A 620 -23.56 15.03 15.22
N SER A 621 -22.60 14.20 15.62
CA SER A 621 -21.25 14.57 16.08
C SER A 621 -21.25 15.51 17.31
N GLU A 622 -22.20 15.33 18.24
CA GLU A 622 -22.28 16.15 19.46
C GLU A 622 -21.02 16.05 20.34
N ASN A 623 -20.46 14.84 20.43
CA ASN A 623 -19.20 14.57 21.11
C ASN A 623 -17.96 15.22 20.44
N ASN A 624 -18.10 15.79 19.24
CA ASN A 624 -17.01 16.45 18.51
C ASN A 624 -17.46 17.75 17.83
N ARG A 625 -17.76 18.76 18.65
CA ARG A 625 -18.18 20.09 18.21
C ARG A 625 -17.23 20.76 17.19
N SER A 626 -15.93 20.53 17.32
CA SER A 626 -14.93 21.09 16.40
C SER A 626 -15.04 20.49 14.99
N LEU A 627 -15.19 19.17 14.89
CA LEU A 627 -15.44 18.48 13.62
C LEU A 627 -16.76 18.93 13.00
N ARG A 628 -17.82 19.02 13.80
CA ARG A 628 -19.12 19.48 13.33
C ARG A 628 -19.05 20.89 12.72
N ARG A 629 -18.46 21.86 13.44
CA ARG A 629 -18.25 23.22 12.92
C ARG A 629 -17.44 23.24 11.63
N LEU A 630 -16.43 22.37 11.53
CA LEU A 630 -15.60 22.24 10.33
C LEU A 630 -16.36 21.67 9.13
N ILE A 631 -17.33 20.78 9.36
CA ILE A 631 -18.23 20.27 8.31
C ILE A 631 -19.19 21.40 7.89
N GLU A 632 -19.87 22.01 8.86
CA GLU A 632 -20.84 23.09 8.64
C GLU A 632 -20.21 24.28 7.90
N SER A 633 -18.97 24.67 8.21
CA SER A 633 -18.27 25.78 7.56
C SER A 633 -17.98 25.55 6.07
N ARG A 634 -18.03 24.31 5.58
CA ARG A 634 -17.79 23.97 4.17
C ARG A 634 -19.06 23.97 3.33
N LEU A 635 -20.23 23.82 3.96
CA LEU A 635 -21.50 23.71 3.24
C LEU A 635 -21.79 24.90 2.32
N PRO A 636 -21.53 26.17 2.70
CA PRO A 636 -21.78 27.31 1.81
C PRO A 636 -20.95 27.28 0.51
N TYR A 637 -19.81 26.58 0.52
CA TYR A 637 -18.96 26.41 -0.66
C TYR A 637 -19.31 25.15 -1.44
N LEU A 638 -19.63 24.05 -0.75
CA LEU A 638 -19.97 22.77 -1.37
C LEU A 638 -21.31 22.82 -2.11
N ASN A 639 -22.34 23.41 -1.49
CA ASN A 639 -23.70 23.34 -2.02
C ASN A 639 -23.81 23.98 -3.42
N PRO A 640 -23.24 25.18 -3.69
CA PRO A 640 -23.23 25.74 -5.05
C PRO A 640 -22.49 24.87 -6.07
N ILE A 641 -21.38 24.21 -5.66
CA ILE A 641 -20.62 23.32 -6.56
C ILE A 641 -21.46 22.09 -6.92
N ASN A 642 -22.20 21.53 -5.95
CA ASN A 642 -23.12 20.42 -6.19
C ASN A 642 -24.26 20.82 -7.13
N MET A 643 -24.90 21.97 -6.91
CA MET A 643 -25.97 22.47 -7.80
C MET A 643 -25.45 22.69 -9.23
N LEU A 644 -24.24 23.24 -9.37
CA LEU A 644 -23.59 23.41 -10.67
C LEU A 644 -23.26 22.06 -11.32
N GLN A 645 -22.77 21.08 -10.54
CA GLN A 645 -22.46 19.75 -11.05
C GLN A 645 -23.70 19.04 -11.62
N VAL A 646 -24.86 19.17 -10.97
CA VAL A 646 -26.13 18.60 -11.47
C VAL A 646 -26.47 19.17 -12.86
N GLU A 647 -26.37 20.49 -13.02
CA GLU A 647 -26.63 21.15 -14.30
C GLU A 647 -25.63 20.74 -15.39
N ILE A 648 -24.35 20.64 -15.04
CA ILE A 648 -23.29 20.19 -15.95
C ILE A 648 -23.56 18.75 -16.41
N LEU A 649 -23.85 17.83 -15.49
CA LEU A 649 -24.13 16.42 -15.81
C LEU A 649 -25.35 16.30 -16.73
N ARG A 650 -26.42 17.06 -16.45
CA ARG A 650 -27.61 17.07 -17.30
C ARG A 650 -27.27 17.44 -18.75
N ARG A 651 -26.49 18.50 -18.94
CA ARG A 651 -26.11 18.97 -20.28
C ARG A 651 -25.11 18.04 -20.95
N LEU A 652 -24.10 17.58 -20.22
CA LEU A 652 -23.05 16.72 -20.76
C LEU A 652 -23.61 15.36 -21.21
N ARG A 653 -24.62 14.81 -20.53
CA ARG A 653 -25.29 13.57 -20.95
C ARG A 653 -26.15 13.73 -22.20
N GLN A 654 -26.44 14.96 -22.62
CA GLN A 654 -27.12 15.27 -23.89
C GLN A 654 -26.13 15.62 -25.01
N ASP A 655 -24.92 16.07 -24.67
CA ASP A 655 -23.86 16.51 -25.57
C ASP A 655 -22.50 16.09 -24.99
N ASP A 656 -22.12 14.83 -25.19
CA ASP A 656 -20.92 14.25 -24.57
C ASP A 656 -19.65 14.95 -25.08
N ASP A 657 -19.62 15.41 -26.33
CA ASP A 657 -18.44 16.04 -26.95
C ASP A 657 -18.14 17.46 -26.45
N ASN A 658 -18.89 17.96 -25.47
CA ASN A 658 -18.71 19.27 -24.92
C ASN A 658 -17.50 19.37 -23.96
N HIS A 659 -16.32 19.61 -24.53
CA HIS A 659 -15.06 19.72 -23.77
C HIS A 659 -15.10 20.78 -22.65
N LYS A 660 -15.80 21.90 -22.83
CA LYS A 660 -15.93 22.93 -21.78
C LYS A 660 -16.72 22.43 -20.58
N LEU A 661 -17.80 21.68 -20.82
CA LEU A 661 -18.58 21.06 -19.75
C LEU A 661 -17.81 19.92 -19.09
N ARG A 662 -17.01 19.17 -19.84
CA ARG A 662 -16.07 18.18 -19.27
C ARG A 662 -15.11 18.86 -18.30
N ASP A 663 -14.42 19.93 -18.71
CA ASP A 663 -13.51 20.67 -17.82
C ASP A 663 -14.22 21.22 -16.57
N ALA A 664 -15.40 21.80 -16.75
CA ALA A 664 -16.22 22.27 -15.63
C ALA A 664 -16.60 21.13 -14.68
N LEU A 665 -16.95 19.96 -15.20
CA LEU A 665 -17.25 18.77 -14.41
C LEU A 665 -16.02 18.35 -13.59
N LEU A 666 -14.83 18.29 -14.19
CA LEU A 666 -13.59 17.94 -13.48
C LEU A 666 -13.31 18.92 -12.32
N ILE A 667 -13.55 20.22 -12.52
CA ILE A 667 -13.41 21.23 -11.47
C ILE A 667 -14.41 20.97 -10.33
N THR A 668 -15.69 20.72 -10.64
CA THR A 668 -16.69 20.42 -9.60
C THR A 668 -16.34 19.15 -8.83
N ILE A 669 -15.86 18.11 -9.52
CA ILE A 669 -15.47 16.84 -8.91
C ILE A 669 -14.34 17.05 -7.91
N ASN A 670 -13.31 17.79 -8.30
CA ASN A 670 -12.17 18.13 -7.44
C ASN A 670 -12.60 19.00 -6.25
N GLY A 671 -13.47 19.99 -6.49
CA GLY A 671 -14.01 20.87 -5.44
C GLY A 671 -14.81 20.10 -4.38
N ILE A 672 -15.71 19.23 -4.81
CA ILE A 672 -16.51 18.40 -3.89
C ILE A 672 -15.61 17.41 -3.15
N ALA A 673 -14.68 16.74 -3.83
CA ALA A 673 -13.74 15.82 -3.18
C ALA A 673 -12.89 16.51 -2.11
N ALA A 674 -12.37 17.72 -2.39
CA ALA A 674 -11.60 18.51 -1.45
C ALA A 674 -12.42 18.97 -0.23
N GLY A 675 -13.69 19.32 -0.42
CA GLY A 675 -14.58 19.74 0.66
C GLY A 675 -15.09 18.56 1.50
N MET A 676 -15.42 17.43 0.88
CA MET A 676 -15.91 16.23 1.56
C MET A 676 -14.81 15.47 2.30
N ARG A 677 -13.58 15.47 1.75
CA ARG A 677 -12.44 14.69 2.24
C ARG A 677 -12.82 13.22 2.41
N ASN A 678 -12.67 12.68 3.62
CA ASN A 678 -12.92 11.29 3.94
C ASN A 678 -14.42 10.97 4.15
N THR A 679 -14.95 9.95 3.51
CA THR A 679 -16.41 9.67 3.51
C THR A 679 -16.82 8.22 3.71
N GLY A 680 -15.90 7.26 3.83
CA GLY A 680 -16.29 5.85 4.02
C GLY A 680 -15.17 4.92 4.34
#